data_AF-A0A1L9VMS7-F1
#
_entry.id   AF-A0A1L9VMS7-F1
#
_cell.length_a   1.000
_cell.length_b   1.000
_cell.length_c   1.000
_cell.angle_alpha   90.00
_cell.angle_beta   90.00
_cell.angle_gamma   90.00
#
_symmetry.space_group_name_H-M   'P 1'
#
loop_
_entity.id
_entity.type
_entity.pdbx_description
1 polymer ?
#
loop_
_entity_poly.entity_id
_entity_poly.type
_entity_poly.pdbx_seq_one_letter_code
_entity_poly.pdbx_strand_id
1 'polypeptide(L)'
;MEQHREPKLDVESPPPGVVWRDGDDTSEPSIAHDEAKREQKLIRKMDLYILPFVVLLYLFSFLDRVNIGNARLYGLEEDLGLVGDQYQVAVSILFVTYCLFEVPSNLVIKKLRPSRYIASISVIWGIIATLTGICQSYGGLIACRVLLGVVEAGLFPGMMTYLTLFYSKREIALRTGYLFSSSAAAGAFGGLLAYGIGFMDGVSGLRGWRWIMIIEGIPTVIIGVLTWFFLADAPDTAYYLNEEERALVVKFRSRHAGHTASAQKFHWADVKDGATDWKIYAFSIGQFGVDTMLYGYSTFLPTIIEGMGPSWSTAEVQALTIPCYAVGAIAYLAVAWLSDRLQRRAIFVCIFCAISMIGYGILISDTPSGVHYFGALLVALGLYVAVGLPLAWLPTNLPRYGKRTFATGLQLTFGNVSGVMSPFLYKSNEAPRYVRGNAVTCGLVGFGGIVFGLMWVYYNIVNRQRAHGEEDENITGMTEEDIQEMGEKNPRGVSRRRGWNIHHHLGGNGPWVEMIDDEEFRPRGIHPPEGCTVDQIHMIARHSERYPTTSAGDRHLALMKRIEEANVPLNGSLSFLNNWTYFTNDPSKDLNQLTTTGPYAGTLQAFTTGVRFRTRYGHILPNNIKTRFWASDSNRVIQTAKYFSSGLFGLNWEKDGDAVLQIIPETFEQRADTLTPGDTCLNYLEDNLQGHDNGENVLALFQGTYIPPIAKRLIEEQNGDLGMFTLAEVYSMQEMCGFETTVRGSSPWCDIFTYEEWESFAYARDVLHYYRAGPGNPYAGAMGWLWLNATTSLLRSGPDAGSMFLSFVHDGDIAPFLTALDIFQDSKHDPNLPTTHVANDRVWRTSSILPMGARITLERMTCPSPSLDQDDTFVHININDRIKPLPYCKSGPGASCPLSDFVGHDSNDKYQK
;
A
#
# COMPACT_ATOMS: atom_id res chain seq x y z
N MET A 1 53.07 -48.02 -5.90
CA MET A 1 53.84 -47.12 -5.01
C MET A 1 53.29 -45.72 -5.23
N GLU A 2 52.88 -45.07 -4.13
CA GLU A 2 52.53 -43.64 -3.95
C GLU A 2 51.39 -43.11 -4.85
N GLN A 3 50.14 -42.90 -4.41
CA GLN A 3 49.57 -42.28 -3.20
C GLN A 3 49.99 -40.82 -2.97
N HIS A 4 49.29 -39.88 -3.61
CA HIS A 4 49.20 -38.49 -3.18
C HIS A 4 47.76 -38.14 -2.78
N ARG A 5 47.65 -37.71 -1.52
CA ARG A 5 46.47 -37.20 -0.81
C ARG A 5 46.12 -35.79 -1.27
N GLU A 6 44.84 -35.51 -1.39
CA GLU A 6 44.26 -34.16 -1.19
C GLU A 6 43.50 -34.12 0.15
N PRO A 7 43.38 -32.95 0.82
CA PRO A 7 43.02 -32.86 2.23
C PRO A 7 41.50 -32.82 2.45
N LYS A 8 41.06 -33.58 3.46
CA LYS A 8 39.72 -33.47 4.06
C LYS A 8 39.62 -32.16 4.85
N LEU A 9 38.53 -31.43 4.64
CA LEU A 9 38.05 -30.39 5.54
C LEU A 9 36.99 -31.03 6.43
N ASP A 10 37.34 -31.18 7.71
CA ASP A 10 36.46 -31.66 8.78
C ASP A 10 35.44 -30.55 9.12
N VAL A 11 34.15 -30.87 9.01
CA VAL A 11 33.08 -30.02 9.54
C VAL A 11 32.69 -30.60 10.91
N GLU A 12 33.09 -29.91 11.96
CA GLU A 12 32.69 -30.18 13.34
C GLU A 12 31.17 -30.07 13.50
N SER A 13 30.58 -31.09 14.13
CA SER A 13 29.21 -31.11 14.61
C SER A 13 28.99 -30.09 15.74
N PRO A 14 27.89 -29.31 15.76
CA PRO A 14 27.56 -28.45 16.89
C PRO A 14 27.01 -29.27 18.08
N PRO A 15 27.13 -28.76 19.33
CA PRO A 15 26.93 -29.51 20.56
C PRO A 15 25.44 -29.81 20.87
N PRO A 16 25.14 -30.88 21.62
CA PRO A 16 23.77 -31.22 22.01
C PRO A 16 23.34 -30.40 23.24
N GLY A 17 22.22 -29.69 23.13
CA GLY A 17 21.54 -29.14 24.30
C GLY A 17 20.86 -27.79 24.11
N VAL A 18 19.73 -27.77 23.38
CA VAL A 18 18.66 -26.80 23.65
C VAL A 18 17.35 -27.58 23.70
N VAL A 19 16.83 -27.73 24.91
CA VAL A 19 15.48 -28.25 25.17
C VAL A 19 14.49 -27.19 24.70
N TRP A 20 13.81 -27.43 23.58
CA TRP A 20 12.62 -26.64 23.22
C TRP A 20 11.46 -27.14 24.05
N ARG A 21 10.94 -26.25 24.89
CA ARG A 21 9.82 -26.47 25.79
C ARG A 21 8.53 -26.43 24.97
N ASP A 22 7.71 -27.47 25.09
CA ASP A 22 6.39 -27.54 24.47
C ASP A 22 5.55 -26.29 24.77
N GLY A 23 4.96 -25.73 23.71
CA GLY A 23 4.07 -24.58 23.75
C GLY A 23 3.02 -24.68 22.64
N ASP A 24 1.89 -25.29 23.01
CA ASP A 24 0.53 -25.17 22.48
C ASP A 24 0.32 -24.11 21.36
N ASP A 25 -0.02 -24.55 20.14
CA ASP A 25 -0.14 -23.68 18.96
C ASP A 25 -1.55 -23.75 18.34
N THR A 26 -2.44 -22.91 18.87
CA THR A 26 -3.76 -22.54 18.33
C THR A 26 -3.72 -21.07 17.89
N SER A 27 -3.07 -20.74 16.77
CA SER A 27 -2.72 -19.33 16.54
C SER A 27 -2.26 -18.98 15.09
N GLU A 28 -3.18 -18.64 14.17
CA GLU A 28 -2.82 -17.92 12.93
C GLU A 28 -3.72 -16.71 12.57
N PRO A 29 -5.01 -16.62 12.98
CA PRO A 29 -5.70 -15.32 13.08
C PRO A 29 -5.09 -14.46 14.19
N SER A 30 -4.48 -15.10 15.20
CA SER A 30 -3.74 -14.41 16.25
C SER A 30 -2.46 -13.79 15.69
N ILE A 31 -1.68 -14.40 14.80
CA ILE A 31 -0.34 -13.90 14.44
C ILE A 31 -0.39 -12.59 13.64
N ALA A 32 -1.29 -12.43 12.67
CA ALA A 32 -1.44 -11.15 11.95
C ALA A 32 -2.05 -10.06 12.84
N HIS A 33 -3.01 -10.44 13.69
CA HIS A 33 -3.60 -9.55 14.70
C HIS A 33 -2.57 -9.19 15.79
N ASP A 34 -1.68 -10.11 16.13
CA ASP A 34 -0.63 -9.99 17.13
C ASP A 34 0.55 -9.22 16.55
N GLU A 35 0.88 -9.35 15.26
CA GLU A 35 1.88 -8.51 14.60
C GLU A 35 1.38 -7.07 14.51
N ALA A 36 0.11 -6.84 14.15
CA ALA A 36 -0.49 -5.50 14.18
C ALA A 36 -0.58 -4.93 15.61
N LYS A 37 -0.91 -5.76 16.61
CA LYS A 37 -0.87 -5.36 18.04
C LYS A 37 0.56 -5.08 18.52
N ARG A 38 1.54 -5.88 18.10
CA ARG A 38 2.98 -5.70 18.41
C ARG A 38 3.49 -4.41 17.77
N GLU A 39 3.14 -4.12 16.52
CA GLU A 39 3.42 -2.85 15.85
C GLU A 39 2.81 -1.67 16.62
N GLN A 40 1.52 -1.74 16.98
CA GLN A 40 0.88 -0.68 17.77
C GLN A 40 1.50 -0.50 19.16
N LYS A 41 1.86 -1.59 19.84
CA LYS A 41 2.53 -1.56 21.14
C LYS A 41 3.91 -0.94 21.03
N LEU A 42 4.66 -1.28 19.98
CA LEU A 42 5.97 -0.72 19.67
C LEU A 42 5.88 0.79 19.38
N ILE A 43 4.92 1.22 18.57
CA ILE A 43 4.68 2.65 18.30
C ILE A 43 4.36 3.40 19.59
N ARG A 44 3.47 2.87 20.44
CA ARG A 44 3.15 3.48 21.74
C ARG A 44 4.36 3.54 22.68
N LYS A 45 5.22 2.52 22.65
CA LYS A 45 6.48 2.53 23.40
C LYS A 45 7.37 3.65 22.89
N MET A 46 7.59 3.76 21.58
CA MET A 46 8.37 4.85 20.99
C MET A 46 7.79 6.22 21.33
N ASP A 47 6.47 6.38 21.26
CA ASP A 47 5.77 7.61 21.65
C ASP A 47 6.08 8.02 23.10
N LEU A 48 6.11 7.06 24.04
CA LEU A 48 6.37 7.34 25.45
C LEU A 48 7.80 7.82 25.73
N TYR A 49 8.78 7.42 24.92
CA TYR A 49 10.18 7.85 25.09
C TYR A 49 10.53 9.09 24.27
N ILE A 50 9.90 9.29 23.10
CA ILE A 50 10.23 10.38 22.18
C ILE A 50 9.37 11.62 22.44
N LEU A 51 8.04 11.45 22.49
CA LEU A 51 7.14 12.59 22.43
C LEU A 51 7.18 13.51 23.66
N PRO A 52 7.35 13.03 24.91
CA PRO A 52 7.42 13.94 26.05
C PRO A 52 8.50 15.03 25.89
N PHE A 53 9.70 14.67 25.42
CA PHE A 53 10.78 15.63 25.22
C PHE A 53 10.52 16.55 24.03
N VAL A 54 10.07 15.99 22.90
CA VAL A 54 9.78 16.75 21.67
C VAL A 54 8.64 17.74 21.88
N VAL A 55 7.58 17.34 22.58
CA VAL A 55 6.42 18.18 22.94
C VAL A 55 6.82 19.24 23.96
N LEU A 56 7.56 18.88 25.02
CA LEU A 56 7.96 19.86 26.03
C LEU A 56 8.92 20.91 25.47
N LEU A 57 9.95 20.51 24.71
CA LEU A 57 10.89 21.45 24.09
C LEU A 57 10.17 22.45 23.20
N TYR A 58 9.22 21.99 22.38
CA TYR A 58 8.48 22.90 21.51
C TYR A 58 7.45 23.75 22.25
N LEU A 59 6.82 23.23 23.31
CA LEU A 59 5.98 24.00 24.21
C LEU A 59 6.76 25.19 24.77
N PHE A 60 7.96 24.95 25.32
CA PHE A 60 8.79 26.02 25.86
C PHE A 60 9.32 26.97 24.79
N SER A 61 9.63 26.47 23.58
CA SER A 61 10.02 27.32 22.44
C SER A 61 8.89 28.26 22.04
N PHE A 62 7.66 27.77 22.01
CA PHE A 62 6.52 28.61 21.72
C PHE A 62 6.16 29.56 22.87
N LEU A 63 6.36 29.16 24.13
CA LEU A 63 6.25 30.06 25.29
C LEU A 63 7.20 31.26 25.15
N ASP A 64 8.49 31.01 24.89
CA ASP A 64 9.48 32.08 24.70
C ASP A 64 9.10 33.04 23.55
N ARG A 65 8.50 32.49 22.49
CA ARG A 65 8.00 33.28 21.36
C ARG A 65 6.85 34.22 21.75
N VAL A 66 5.89 33.76 22.55
CA VAL A 66 4.76 34.60 23.01
C VAL A 66 5.15 35.52 24.15
N ASN A 67 6.21 35.21 24.89
CA ASN A 67 6.64 35.98 26.07
C ASN A 67 7.02 37.41 25.79
N ILE A 68 7.52 37.74 24.60
CA ILE A 68 7.78 39.15 24.25
C ILE A 68 6.49 39.97 24.19
N GLY A 69 5.40 39.37 23.72
CA GLY A 69 4.07 39.99 23.70
C GLY A 69 3.55 40.24 25.11
N ASN A 70 3.67 39.24 25.99
CA ASN A 70 3.30 39.38 27.40
C ASN A 70 4.17 40.42 28.12
N ALA A 71 5.49 40.40 27.89
CA ALA A 71 6.46 41.33 28.48
C ALA A 71 6.14 42.80 28.15
N ARG A 72 5.56 43.07 26.98
CA ARG A 72 5.08 44.41 26.61
C ARG A 72 4.05 44.94 27.62
N LEU A 73 3.13 44.10 28.08
CA LEU A 73 2.10 44.48 29.06
C LEU A 73 2.68 44.75 30.46
N TYR A 74 3.87 44.22 30.76
CA TYR A 74 4.57 44.40 32.03
C TYR A 74 5.71 45.43 31.93
N GLY A 75 5.54 46.42 31.06
CA GLY A 75 6.37 47.63 31.04
C GLY A 75 7.74 47.50 30.37
N LEU A 76 7.93 46.52 29.46
CA LEU A 76 9.18 46.33 28.72
C LEU A 76 9.58 47.55 27.86
N GLU A 77 8.61 48.18 27.16
CA GLU A 77 8.89 49.33 26.29
C GLU A 77 9.40 50.54 27.09
N GLU A 78 8.77 50.81 28.24
CA GLU A 78 9.15 51.89 29.15
C GLU A 78 10.51 51.64 29.81
N ASP A 79 10.77 50.40 30.28
CA ASP A 79 11.99 50.04 31.01
C ASP A 79 13.24 50.11 30.13
N LEU A 80 13.11 49.78 28.84
CA LEU A 80 14.20 49.80 27.87
C LEU A 80 14.25 51.07 27.01
N GLY A 81 13.29 52.00 27.20
CA GLY A 81 13.19 53.25 26.46
C GLY A 81 12.94 53.06 24.96
N LEU A 82 12.10 52.09 24.59
CA LEU A 82 11.80 51.79 23.18
C LEU A 82 10.94 52.89 22.55
N VAL A 83 11.32 53.34 21.35
CA VAL A 83 10.62 54.40 20.61
C VAL A 83 10.23 53.97 19.19
N GLY A 84 9.11 54.50 18.69
CA GLY A 84 8.64 54.24 17.32
C GLY A 84 8.42 52.75 17.06
N ASP A 85 9.01 52.23 15.98
CA ASP A 85 8.87 50.83 15.56
C ASP A 85 9.92 49.89 16.20
N GLN A 86 10.70 50.34 17.20
CA GLN A 86 11.79 49.56 17.78
C GLN A 86 11.34 48.23 18.41
N TYR A 87 10.16 48.20 19.04
CA TYR A 87 9.59 46.97 19.57
C TYR A 87 9.28 45.97 18.44
N GLN A 88 8.65 46.43 17.36
CA GLN A 88 8.34 45.62 16.18
C GLN A 88 9.61 45.09 15.53
N VAL A 89 10.66 45.92 15.42
CA VAL A 89 11.98 45.48 14.93
C VAL A 89 12.57 44.39 15.84
N ALA A 90 12.45 44.52 17.16
CA ALA A 90 12.94 43.51 18.09
C ALA A 90 12.20 42.16 17.96
N VAL A 91 10.91 42.18 17.66
CA VAL A 91 10.14 40.96 17.36
C VAL A 91 10.55 40.37 15.99
N SER A 92 10.65 41.20 14.94
CA SER A 92 10.89 40.74 13.57
C SER A 92 12.33 40.27 13.31
N ILE A 93 13.35 40.86 13.94
CA ILE A 93 14.76 40.59 13.63
C ILE A 93 15.16 39.14 13.93
N LEU A 94 14.53 38.50 14.92
CA LEU A 94 14.73 37.10 15.25
C LEU A 94 14.44 36.21 14.03
N PHE A 95 13.33 36.46 13.32
CA PHE A 95 12.93 35.68 12.15
C PHE A 95 13.90 35.82 10.97
N VAL A 96 14.58 36.96 10.83
CA VAL A 96 15.59 37.16 9.77
C VAL A 96 16.73 36.16 9.94
N THR A 97 17.30 36.10 11.15
CA THR A 97 18.37 35.14 11.47
C THR A 97 17.84 33.71 11.50
N TYR A 98 16.60 33.49 11.95
CA TYR A 98 15.97 32.18 11.95
C TYR A 98 15.92 31.59 10.53
N CYS A 99 15.36 32.33 9.57
CA CYS A 99 15.22 31.90 8.18
C CYS A 99 16.58 31.60 7.50
N LEU A 100 17.63 32.35 7.84
CA LEU A 100 18.97 32.15 7.26
C LEU A 100 19.63 30.83 7.72
N PHE A 101 19.41 30.44 8.97
CA PHE A 101 20.07 29.27 9.57
C PHE A 101 19.20 28.00 9.57
N GLU A 102 17.93 28.11 9.22
CA GLU A 102 16.97 27.01 9.28
C GLU A 102 17.31 25.82 8.37
N VAL A 103 17.49 26.07 7.06
CA VAL A 103 17.91 25.02 6.10
C VAL A 103 19.30 24.48 6.43
N PRO A 104 20.35 25.30 6.62
CA PRO A 104 21.68 24.81 6.98
C PRO A 104 21.69 23.96 8.25
N SER A 105 20.97 24.40 9.29
CA SER A 105 20.84 23.69 10.56
C SER A 105 20.19 22.32 10.36
N ASN A 106 19.10 22.25 9.59
CA ASN A 106 18.39 21.00 9.40
C ASN A 106 19.23 19.96 8.61
N LEU A 107 20.05 20.41 7.65
CA LEU A 107 20.92 19.53 6.86
C LEU A 107 22.03 18.87 7.68
N VAL A 108 22.46 19.47 8.81
CA VAL A 108 23.56 18.93 9.64
C VAL A 108 23.10 18.00 10.76
N ILE A 109 21.79 17.93 11.05
CA ILE A 109 21.26 17.25 12.25
C ILE A 109 21.71 15.78 12.38
N LYS A 110 21.66 15.01 11.29
CA LYS A 110 22.05 13.59 11.31
C LYS A 110 23.56 13.41 11.43
N LYS A 111 24.35 14.36 10.91
CA LYS A 111 25.82 14.36 11.05
C LYS A 111 26.23 14.65 12.50
N LEU A 112 25.53 15.56 13.16
CA LEU A 112 25.82 16.00 14.53
C LEU A 112 25.13 15.17 15.62
N ARG A 113 24.45 14.07 15.23
CA ARG A 113 23.61 13.23 16.08
C ARG A 113 22.37 14.00 16.59
N PRO A 114 21.14 13.60 16.21
CA PRO A 114 19.96 14.38 16.52
C PRO A 114 19.75 14.69 18.00
N SER A 115 20.01 13.74 18.91
CA SER A 115 19.85 13.94 20.36
C SER A 115 20.73 15.06 20.89
N ARG A 116 22.02 15.02 20.54
CA ARG A 116 23.03 15.99 20.97
C ARG A 116 22.80 17.35 20.32
N TYR A 117 22.41 17.36 19.05
CA TYR A 117 22.14 18.60 18.34
C TYR A 117 20.94 19.34 18.94
N ILE A 118 19.79 18.66 19.10
CA ILE A 118 18.57 19.22 19.69
C ILE A 118 18.81 19.65 21.14
N ALA A 119 19.53 18.86 21.93
CA ALA A 119 19.89 19.22 23.29
C ALA A 119 20.80 20.46 23.35
N SER A 120 21.84 20.53 22.50
CA SER A 120 22.78 21.66 22.47
C SER A 120 22.08 22.97 22.14
N ILE A 121 21.26 22.98 21.07
CA ILE A 121 20.52 24.19 20.69
C ILE A 121 19.55 24.58 21.80
N SER A 122 18.90 23.61 22.46
CA SER A 122 17.93 23.90 23.52
C SER A 122 18.57 24.52 24.75
N VAL A 123 19.75 24.03 25.16
CA VAL A 123 20.50 24.59 26.29
C VAL A 123 20.99 26.00 25.98
N ILE A 124 21.60 26.21 24.81
CA ILE A 124 22.13 27.52 24.41
C ILE A 124 20.98 28.53 24.27
N TRP A 125 19.90 28.14 23.60
CA TRP A 125 18.70 28.96 23.44
C TRP A 125 18.08 29.32 24.80
N GLY A 126 17.88 28.34 25.69
CA GLY A 126 17.34 28.58 27.04
C GLY A 126 18.19 29.55 27.86
N ILE A 127 19.53 29.45 27.78
CA ILE A 127 20.44 30.39 28.44
C ILE A 127 20.24 31.80 27.90
N ILE A 128 20.18 31.97 26.57
CA ILE A 128 19.99 33.30 25.96
C ILE A 128 18.61 33.87 26.32
N ALA A 129 17.56 33.04 26.36
CA ALA A 129 16.21 33.43 26.75
C ALA A 129 16.19 33.94 28.20
N THR A 130 16.77 33.20 29.14
CA THR A 130 16.91 33.63 30.55
C THR A 130 17.71 34.93 30.66
N LEU A 131 18.82 35.05 29.92
CA LEU A 131 19.66 36.26 29.92
C LEU A 131 18.97 37.47 29.26
N THR A 132 17.89 37.28 28.51
CA THR A 132 17.14 38.41 27.93
C THR A 132 16.47 39.26 29.04
N GLY A 133 16.10 38.65 30.18
CA GLY A 133 15.52 39.38 31.32
C GLY A 133 16.47 40.36 32.01
N ILE A 134 17.79 40.21 31.81
CA ILE A 134 18.79 41.13 32.39
C ILE A 134 19.22 42.25 31.43
N CYS A 135 18.69 42.29 30.20
CA CYS A 135 18.98 43.34 29.22
C CYS A 135 18.60 44.73 29.75
N GLN A 136 19.42 45.74 29.47
CA GLN A 136 19.24 47.12 29.98
C GLN A 136 19.03 48.15 28.86
N SER A 137 19.02 47.73 27.60
CA SER A 137 18.87 48.64 26.47
C SER A 137 18.26 47.95 25.25
N TYR A 138 17.78 48.76 24.30
CA TYR A 138 17.35 48.30 22.98
C TYR A 138 18.44 47.46 22.27
N GLY A 139 19.70 47.90 22.31
CA GLY A 139 20.81 47.17 21.68
C GLY A 139 21.04 45.79 22.29
N GLY A 140 20.95 45.67 23.62
CA GLY A 140 21.02 44.38 24.31
C GLY A 140 19.87 43.45 23.93
N LEU A 141 18.64 43.98 23.84
CA LEU A 141 17.47 43.23 23.39
C LEU A 141 17.65 42.71 21.95
N ILE A 142 18.14 43.55 21.03
CA ILE A 142 18.40 43.15 19.64
C ILE A 142 19.48 42.08 19.55
N ALA A 143 20.58 42.21 20.31
CA ALA A 143 21.64 41.22 20.35
C ALA A 143 21.12 39.85 20.81
N CYS A 144 20.33 39.81 21.89
CA CYS A 144 19.67 38.58 22.35
C CYS A 144 18.77 38.01 21.25
N ARG A 145 17.93 38.83 20.60
CA ARG A 145 16.99 38.37 19.55
C ARG A 145 17.69 37.76 18.33
N VAL A 146 18.80 38.35 17.90
CA VAL A 146 19.63 37.82 16.81
C VAL A 146 20.24 36.47 17.20
N LEU A 147 20.81 36.37 18.40
CA LEU A 147 21.41 35.12 18.88
C LEU A 147 20.37 34.02 19.07
N LEU A 148 19.19 34.35 19.60
CA LEU A 148 18.05 33.44 19.71
C LEU A 148 17.67 32.91 18.32
N GLY A 149 17.50 33.79 17.34
CA GLY A 149 17.13 33.38 15.98
C GLY A 149 18.15 32.44 15.34
N VAL A 150 19.45 32.66 15.53
CA VAL A 150 20.50 31.75 15.00
C VAL A 150 20.43 30.36 15.64
N VAL A 151 20.23 30.29 16.96
CA VAL A 151 20.29 29.02 17.70
C VAL A 151 18.98 28.25 17.62
N GLU A 152 17.85 28.95 17.71
CA GLU A 152 16.50 28.36 17.70
C GLU A 152 16.08 27.85 16.31
N ALA A 153 16.69 28.36 15.23
CA ALA A 153 16.39 28.00 13.84
C ALA A 153 16.34 26.48 13.59
N GLY A 154 17.17 25.72 14.29
CA GLY A 154 17.28 24.28 14.12
C GLY A 154 16.23 23.44 14.83
N LEU A 155 15.50 24.03 15.77
CA LEU A 155 14.72 23.25 16.72
C LEU A 155 13.52 22.59 16.05
N PHE A 156 12.62 23.38 15.46
CA PHE A 156 11.41 22.86 14.84
C PHE A 156 11.65 21.98 13.61
N PRO A 157 12.39 22.42 12.56
CA PRO A 157 12.69 21.56 11.41
C PRO A 157 13.51 20.33 11.81
N GLY A 158 14.38 20.47 12.81
CA GLY A 158 15.16 19.38 13.39
C GLY A 158 14.28 18.33 14.05
N MET A 159 13.32 18.73 14.89
CA MET A 159 12.34 17.84 15.49
C MET A 159 11.45 17.16 14.44
N MET A 160 11.00 17.89 13.42
CA MET A 160 10.24 17.31 12.31
C MET A 160 11.03 16.25 11.55
N THR A 161 12.28 16.56 11.19
CA THR A 161 13.19 15.60 10.55
C THR A 161 13.46 14.42 11.45
N TYR A 162 13.68 14.65 12.74
CA TYR A 162 13.90 13.61 13.74
C TYR A 162 12.71 12.64 13.84
N LEU A 163 11.47 13.14 13.86
CA LEU A 163 10.28 12.29 13.84
C LEU A 163 10.24 11.40 12.59
N THR A 164 10.68 11.89 11.43
CA THR A 164 10.78 11.06 10.20
C THR A 164 11.83 9.94 10.29
N LEU A 165 12.77 10.00 11.24
CA LEU A 165 13.75 8.94 11.47
C LEU A 165 13.15 7.74 12.21
N PHE A 166 12.09 7.94 13.00
CA PHE A 166 11.48 6.92 13.84
C PHE A 166 10.12 6.44 13.32
N TYR A 167 9.30 7.34 12.78
CA TYR A 167 7.92 7.06 12.39
C TYR A 167 7.73 6.87 10.87
N SER A 168 6.72 6.09 10.47
CA SER A 168 6.36 5.88 9.07
C SER A 168 5.38 6.94 8.54
N LYS A 169 5.11 6.91 7.22
CA LYS A 169 4.14 7.81 6.53
C LYS A 169 2.74 7.79 7.15
N ARG A 170 2.34 6.66 7.76
CA ARG A 170 1.00 6.48 8.34
C ARG A 170 0.87 7.07 9.74
N GLU A 171 1.96 7.22 10.49
CA GLU A 171 1.92 7.67 11.89
C GLU A 171 2.31 9.13 12.09
N ILE A 172 3.01 9.73 11.12
CA ILE A 172 3.71 11.00 11.35
C ILE A 172 2.78 12.19 11.58
N ALA A 173 1.59 12.26 10.98
CA ALA A 173 0.77 13.47 11.09
C ALA A 173 0.19 13.63 12.50
N LEU A 174 -0.14 12.55 13.20
CA LEU A 174 -0.55 12.60 14.60
C LEU A 174 0.59 13.05 15.53
N ARG A 175 1.84 12.72 15.23
CA ARG A 175 3.00 13.13 16.05
C ARG A 175 3.38 14.60 15.79
N THR A 176 3.31 15.03 14.53
CA THR A 176 3.28 16.46 14.18
C THR A 176 2.10 17.16 14.85
N GLY A 177 0.96 16.45 14.96
CA GLY A 177 -0.21 16.73 15.79
C GLY A 177 0.16 17.19 17.19
N TYR A 178 0.75 16.29 17.96
CA TYR A 178 1.17 16.55 19.33
C TYR A 178 2.18 17.70 19.44
N LEU A 179 3.13 17.75 18.51
CA LEU A 179 4.10 18.84 18.44
C LEU A 179 3.35 20.17 18.29
N PHE A 180 2.53 20.34 17.25
CA PHE A 180 1.86 21.61 17.01
C PHE A 180 0.80 21.95 18.07
N SER A 181 0.07 20.98 18.62
CA SER A 181 -0.85 21.22 19.73
C SER A 181 -0.15 21.75 20.99
N SER A 182 1.14 21.46 21.17
CA SER A 182 1.92 22.03 22.27
C SER A 182 2.14 23.54 22.13
N SER A 183 2.15 24.08 20.90
CA SER A 183 2.17 25.54 20.67
C SER A 183 0.84 26.20 21.07
N ALA A 184 -0.29 25.53 20.82
CA ALA A 184 -1.58 26.00 21.30
C ALA A 184 -1.65 25.96 22.84
N ALA A 185 -1.13 24.89 23.46
CA ALA A 185 -1.02 24.80 24.91
C ALA A 185 -0.13 25.90 25.48
N ALA A 186 1.02 26.17 24.88
CA ALA A 186 1.90 27.27 25.25
C ALA A 186 1.17 28.63 25.18
N GLY A 187 0.39 28.88 24.12
CA GLY A 187 -0.44 30.09 24.02
C GLY A 187 -1.46 30.22 25.15
N ALA A 188 -2.15 29.13 25.50
CA ALA A 188 -3.15 29.12 26.58
C ALA A 188 -2.54 29.32 27.98
N PHE A 189 -1.43 28.65 28.27
CA PHE A 189 -0.78 28.71 29.59
C PHE A 189 0.17 29.90 29.74
N GLY A 190 0.76 30.42 28.65
CA GLY A 190 1.72 31.52 28.70
C GLY A 190 1.12 32.82 29.22
N GLY A 191 -0.10 33.18 28.80
CA GLY A 191 -0.81 34.34 29.35
C GLY A 191 -1.12 34.21 30.84
N LEU A 192 -1.48 33.00 31.29
CA LEU A 192 -1.75 32.70 32.69
C LEU A 192 -0.48 32.73 33.55
N LEU A 193 0.62 32.17 33.04
CA LEU A 193 1.93 32.21 33.69
C LEU A 193 2.43 33.65 33.80
N ALA A 194 2.32 34.44 32.73
CA ALA A 194 2.66 35.86 32.74
C ALA A 194 1.82 36.64 33.76
N TYR A 195 0.52 36.36 33.88
CA TYR A 195 -0.32 36.94 34.92
C TYR A 195 0.16 36.62 36.33
N GLY A 196 0.47 35.34 36.60
CA GLY A 196 0.98 34.90 37.90
C GLY A 196 2.35 35.49 38.25
N ILE A 197 3.28 35.52 37.29
CA ILE A 197 4.62 36.08 37.46
C ILE A 197 4.58 37.62 37.55
N GLY A 198 3.58 38.25 36.94
CA GLY A 198 3.35 39.69 37.00
C GLY A 198 3.23 40.25 38.41
N PHE A 199 2.77 39.44 39.39
CA PHE A 199 2.76 39.82 40.81
C PHE A 199 4.16 39.99 41.43
N MET A 200 5.22 39.59 40.72
CA MET A 200 6.61 39.82 41.10
C MET A 200 7.15 41.17 40.61
N ASP A 201 6.32 42.04 40.04
CA ASP A 201 6.72 43.40 39.68
C ASP A 201 7.24 44.16 40.91
N GLY A 202 8.43 44.75 40.79
CA GLY A 202 9.13 45.44 41.89
C GLY A 202 9.96 44.52 42.81
N VAL A 203 9.83 43.19 42.70
CA VAL A 203 10.67 42.25 43.46
C VAL A 203 12.13 42.39 43.02
N SER A 204 13.03 42.56 44.00
CA SER A 204 14.45 42.85 43.78
C SER A 204 14.73 44.10 42.93
N GLY A 205 13.78 45.03 42.85
CA GLY A 205 13.90 46.25 42.04
C GLY A 205 13.79 46.00 40.53
N LEU A 206 13.32 44.83 40.11
CA LEU A 206 13.12 44.47 38.71
C LEU A 206 11.64 44.57 38.34
N ARG A 207 11.36 45.01 37.11
CA ARG A 207 10.01 44.97 36.55
C ARG A 207 9.57 43.54 36.21
N GLY A 208 8.26 43.29 36.24
CA GLY A 208 7.66 41.96 36.04
C GLY A 208 8.09 41.27 34.74
N TRP A 209 8.30 42.03 33.65
CA TRP A 209 8.75 41.47 32.36
C TRP A 209 10.10 40.74 32.45
N ARG A 210 10.99 41.17 33.35
CA ARG A 210 12.30 40.55 33.55
C ARG A 210 12.17 39.19 34.19
N TRP A 211 11.29 39.09 35.19
CA TRP A 211 10.98 37.82 35.86
C TRP A 211 10.30 36.83 34.93
N ILE A 212 9.41 37.28 34.04
CA ILE A 212 8.81 36.44 33.00
C ILE A 212 9.90 35.77 32.16
N MET A 213 10.85 36.55 31.62
CA MET A 213 11.94 36.01 30.79
C MET A 213 12.88 35.06 31.57
N ILE A 214 13.21 35.40 32.82
CA ILE A 214 14.13 34.60 33.64
C ILE A 214 13.50 33.26 34.04
N ILE A 215 12.29 33.29 34.61
CA ILE A 215 11.63 32.11 35.17
C ILE A 215 11.21 31.15 34.06
N GLU A 216 10.72 31.66 32.93
CA GLU A 216 10.27 30.81 31.83
C GLU A 216 11.43 30.21 31.01
N GLY A 217 12.60 30.87 30.96
CA GLY A 217 13.78 30.34 30.27
C GLY A 217 14.51 29.21 31.04
N ILE A 218 14.41 29.15 32.38
CA ILE A 218 15.12 28.14 33.19
C ILE A 218 14.67 26.70 32.88
N PRO A 219 13.35 26.38 32.83
CA PRO A 219 12.88 25.05 32.47
C PRO A 219 13.42 24.56 31.12
N THR A 220 13.57 25.45 30.14
CA THR A 220 14.17 25.13 28.84
C THR A 220 15.57 24.58 28.97
N VAL A 221 16.43 25.21 29.79
CA VAL A 221 17.80 24.75 30.02
C VAL A 221 17.80 23.36 30.65
N ILE A 222 16.95 23.14 31.66
CA ILE A 222 16.82 21.85 32.34
C ILE A 222 16.39 20.77 31.35
N ILE A 223 15.35 21.02 30.55
CA ILE A 223 14.83 20.04 29.58
C ILE A 223 15.84 19.80 28.46
N GLY A 224 16.59 20.82 28.03
CA GLY A 224 17.70 20.67 27.09
C GLY A 224 18.78 19.72 27.61
N VAL A 225 19.17 19.86 28.89
CA VAL A 225 20.12 18.94 29.53
C VAL A 225 19.54 17.53 29.64
N LEU A 226 18.27 17.37 30.02
CA LEU A 226 17.62 16.06 30.08
C LEU A 226 17.54 15.40 28.69
N THR A 227 17.24 16.18 27.66
CA THR A 227 17.17 15.70 26.26
C THR A 227 18.48 15.07 25.82
N TRP A 228 19.62 15.59 26.28
CA TRP A 228 20.94 15.02 25.99
C TRP A 228 21.08 13.56 26.44
N PHE A 229 20.46 13.19 27.56
CA PHE A 229 20.58 11.86 28.15
C PHE A 229 19.45 10.89 27.74
N PHE A 230 18.26 11.41 27.47
CA PHE A 230 17.07 10.57 27.27
C PHE A 230 16.60 10.47 25.82
N LEU A 231 16.97 11.41 24.93
CA LEU A 231 16.58 11.32 23.52
C LEU A 231 17.54 10.39 22.75
N ALA A 232 17.00 9.44 22.00
CA ALA A 232 17.79 8.54 21.16
C ALA A 232 18.21 9.21 19.85
N ASP A 233 19.25 8.71 19.16
CA ASP A 233 19.71 9.27 17.89
C ASP A 233 19.01 8.68 16.66
N ALA A 234 18.80 7.37 16.67
CA ALA A 234 18.16 6.63 15.59
C ALA A 234 17.57 5.30 16.12
N PRO A 235 16.67 4.63 15.37
CA PRO A 235 16.04 3.39 15.84
C PRO A 235 17.00 2.25 16.19
N ASP A 236 18.13 2.17 15.48
CA ASP A 236 19.21 1.21 15.71
C ASP A 236 19.96 1.43 17.03
N THR A 237 20.06 2.69 17.47
CA THR A 237 20.78 3.12 18.68
C THR A 237 19.86 3.39 19.86
N ALA A 238 18.54 3.20 19.70
CA ALA A 238 17.56 3.43 20.76
C ALA A 238 17.73 2.46 21.92
N TYR A 239 18.12 2.97 23.09
CA TYR A 239 18.39 2.18 24.30
C TYR A 239 17.14 1.51 24.89
N TYR A 240 15.95 2.02 24.59
CA TYR A 240 14.67 1.49 25.05
C TYR A 240 14.10 0.41 24.12
N LEU A 241 14.71 0.14 22.96
CA LEU A 241 14.29 -0.92 22.04
C LEU A 241 15.21 -2.14 22.13
N ASN A 242 14.62 -3.33 22.21
CA ASN A 242 15.36 -4.60 22.10
C ASN A 242 15.61 -4.97 20.62
N GLU A 243 16.36 -6.03 20.37
CA GLU A 243 16.77 -6.43 19.01
C GLU A 243 15.59 -6.80 18.10
N GLU A 244 14.61 -7.53 18.64
CA GLU A 244 13.38 -7.89 17.92
C GLU A 244 12.54 -6.65 17.55
N GLU A 245 12.39 -5.71 18.48
CA GLU A 245 11.67 -4.45 18.27
C GLU A 245 12.38 -3.60 17.22
N ARG A 246 13.72 -3.53 17.24
CA ARG A 246 14.51 -2.83 16.21
C ARG A 246 14.32 -3.43 14.84
N ALA A 247 14.36 -4.76 14.73
CA ALA A 247 14.09 -5.47 13.49
C ALA A 247 12.67 -5.18 12.98
N LEU A 248 11.68 -5.14 13.89
CA LEU A 248 10.30 -4.80 13.56
C LEU A 248 10.19 -3.35 13.04
N VAL A 249 10.89 -2.38 13.64
CA VAL A 249 10.96 -0.99 13.12
C VAL A 249 11.48 -0.94 11.70
N VAL A 250 12.57 -1.67 11.40
CA VAL A 250 13.12 -1.72 10.05
C VAL A 250 12.11 -2.35 9.09
N LYS A 251 11.49 -3.47 9.49
CA LYS A 251 10.53 -4.23 8.67
C LYS A 251 9.32 -3.40 8.25
N PHE A 252 8.65 -2.68 9.16
CA PHE A 252 7.46 -1.91 8.74
C PHE A 252 7.82 -0.62 7.97
N ARG A 253 9.02 -0.08 8.16
CA ARG A 253 9.50 1.10 7.41
C ARG A 253 9.88 0.75 5.98
N SER A 254 10.51 -0.39 5.75
CA SER A 254 10.89 -0.85 4.40
C SER A 254 9.70 -1.27 3.53
N ARG A 255 8.51 -1.49 4.11
CA ARG A 255 7.26 -1.78 3.37
C ARG A 255 6.81 -0.66 2.42
N HIS A 256 7.35 0.54 2.54
CA HIS A 256 6.98 1.67 1.67
C HIS A 256 8.07 1.90 0.62
N ALA A 257 7.69 1.91 -0.66
CA ALA A 257 8.60 2.16 -1.78
C ALA A 257 9.46 3.43 -1.54
N GLY A 258 10.74 3.38 -1.92
CA GLY A 258 11.69 4.47 -1.72
C GLY A 258 12.37 4.53 -0.34
N HIS A 259 12.06 3.61 0.59
CA HIS A 259 12.67 3.56 1.93
C HIS A 259 13.81 2.54 2.04
N THR A 260 14.69 2.48 1.05
CA THR A 260 15.90 1.63 1.09
C THR A 260 16.90 2.14 2.14
N ALA A 261 17.83 1.28 2.56
CA ALA A 261 18.92 1.67 3.46
C ALA A 261 19.79 2.81 2.87
N SER A 262 19.98 2.81 1.54
CA SER A 262 20.67 3.87 0.79
C SER A 262 19.90 5.20 0.82
N ALA A 263 18.58 5.15 0.58
CA ALA A 263 17.71 6.33 0.56
C ALA A 263 17.60 7.04 1.92
N GLN A 264 17.89 6.34 3.03
CA GLN A 264 17.94 6.95 4.36
C GLN A 264 19.29 7.61 4.68
N LYS A 265 20.31 7.52 3.81
CA LYS A 265 21.59 8.23 3.98
C LYS A 265 21.51 9.64 3.39
N PHE A 266 22.44 10.51 3.81
CA PHE A 266 22.52 11.86 3.28
C PHE A 266 23.31 11.88 1.98
N HIS A 267 22.67 12.34 0.90
CA HIS A 267 23.30 12.54 -0.41
C HIS A 267 23.10 13.97 -0.87
N TRP A 268 24.16 14.64 -1.28
CA TRP A 268 24.08 16.02 -1.79
C TRP A 268 23.27 16.12 -3.10
N ALA A 269 23.26 15.05 -3.89
CA ALA A 269 22.42 14.94 -5.08
C ALA A 269 20.93 15.10 -4.76
N ASP A 270 20.47 14.56 -3.62
CA ASP A 270 19.08 14.69 -3.18
C ASP A 270 18.72 16.14 -2.83
N VAL A 271 19.67 16.88 -2.24
CA VAL A 271 19.50 18.31 -1.92
C VAL A 271 19.39 19.13 -3.20
N LYS A 272 20.23 18.83 -4.21
CA LYS A 272 20.17 19.48 -5.52
C LYS A 272 18.85 19.19 -6.24
N ASP A 273 18.38 17.94 -6.22
CA ASP A 273 17.07 17.55 -6.79
C ASP A 273 15.93 18.29 -6.07
N GLY A 274 16.01 18.42 -4.73
CA GLY A 274 15.10 19.24 -3.94
C GLY A 274 15.12 20.72 -4.29
N ALA A 275 16.30 21.31 -4.48
CA ALA A 275 16.44 22.73 -4.83
C ALA A 275 15.83 23.06 -6.20
N THR A 276 15.70 22.08 -7.10
CA THR A 276 15.05 22.22 -8.41
C THR A 276 13.59 21.77 -8.46
N ASP A 277 13.04 21.24 -7.36
CA ASP A 277 11.70 20.68 -7.34
C ASP A 277 10.65 21.76 -7.04
N TRP A 278 9.89 22.16 -8.06
CA TRP A 278 8.83 23.16 -7.96
C TRP A 278 7.77 22.81 -6.91
N LYS A 279 7.54 21.51 -6.63
CA LYS A 279 6.55 21.06 -5.64
C LYS A 279 6.91 21.54 -4.23
N ILE A 280 8.20 21.58 -3.90
CA ILE A 280 8.67 22.06 -2.59
C ILE A 280 8.38 23.56 -2.45
N TYR A 281 8.64 24.35 -3.51
CA TYR A 281 8.35 25.78 -3.50
C TYR A 281 6.84 26.07 -3.43
N ALA A 282 6.00 25.29 -4.11
CA ALA A 282 4.55 25.41 -3.99
C ALA A 282 4.08 25.21 -2.54
N PHE A 283 4.56 24.16 -1.86
CA PHE A 283 4.28 23.96 -0.43
C PHE A 283 4.83 25.10 0.44
N SER A 284 6.03 25.59 0.14
CA SER A 284 6.68 26.68 0.89
C SER A 284 5.90 28.00 0.78
N ILE A 285 5.44 28.35 -0.42
CA ILE A 285 4.63 29.53 -0.70
C ILE A 285 3.23 29.41 -0.07
N GLY A 286 2.63 28.22 -0.13
CA GLY A 286 1.38 27.95 0.58
C GLY A 286 1.54 28.08 2.09
N GLN A 287 2.65 27.58 2.64
CA GLN A 287 2.99 27.67 4.07
C GLN A 287 3.12 29.12 4.53
N PHE A 288 3.82 29.98 3.77
CA PHE A 288 3.89 31.42 4.04
C PHE A 288 2.50 32.06 4.23
N GLY A 289 1.53 31.66 3.39
CA GLY A 289 0.17 32.17 3.47
C GLY A 289 -0.54 31.81 4.78
N VAL A 290 -0.49 30.54 5.18
CA VAL A 290 -1.14 30.05 6.41
C VAL A 290 -0.36 30.41 7.69
N ASP A 291 0.97 30.55 7.62
CA ASP A 291 1.80 30.96 8.77
C ASP A 291 1.64 32.44 9.10
N THR A 292 1.22 33.26 8.12
CA THR A 292 0.83 34.64 8.40
C THR A 292 -0.32 34.68 9.42
N MET A 293 -1.26 33.73 9.33
CA MET A 293 -2.31 33.54 10.34
C MET A 293 -1.75 33.03 11.66
N LEU A 294 -0.82 32.07 11.66
CA LEU A 294 -0.17 31.60 12.90
C LEU A 294 0.45 32.76 13.68
N TYR A 295 1.32 33.53 13.04
CA TYR A 295 2.06 34.61 13.70
C TYR A 295 1.19 35.83 13.98
N GLY A 296 0.32 36.20 13.04
CA GLY A 296 -0.59 37.34 13.19
C GLY A 296 -1.65 37.10 14.25
N TYR A 297 -2.28 35.93 14.27
CA TYR A 297 -3.30 35.60 15.26
C TYR A 297 -2.68 35.31 16.63
N SER A 298 -1.74 34.37 16.75
CA SER A 298 -1.27 33.93 18.08
C SER A 298 -0.50 35.02 18.85
N THR A 299 0.27 35.86 18.15
CA THR A 299 1.03 36.94 18.81
C THR A 299 0.12 38.06 19.30
N PHE A 300 -0.94 38.37 18.54
CA PHE A 300 -1.80 39.53 18.78
C PHE A 300 -3.20 39.18 19.31
N LEU A 301 -3.50 37.91 19.58
CA LEU A 301 -4.80 37.49 20.09
C LEU A 301 -5.25 38.25 21.35
N PRO A 302 -4.39 38.46 22.39
CA PRO A 302 -4.80 39.24 23.55
C PRO A 302 -5.20 40.67 23.17
N THR A 303 -4.44 41.31 22.29
CA THR A 303 -4.71 42.67 21.78
C THR A 303 -5.99 42.73 20.94
N ILE A 304 -6.27 41.69 20.15
CA ILE A 304 -7.51 41.58 19.37
C ILE A 304 -8.72 41.45 20.31
N ILE A 305 -8.62 40.63 21.37
CA ILE A 305 -9.68 40.44 22.37
C ILE A 305 -9.90 41.72 23.20
N GLU A 306 -8.83 42.39 23.64
CA GLU A 306 -8.91 43.68 24.34
C GLU A 306 -9.66 44.72 23.51
N GLY A 307 -9.42 44.76 22.19
CA GLY A 307 -10.15 45.63 21.26
C GLY A 307 -11.66 45.36 21.19
N MET A 308 -12.13 44.13 21.48
CA MET A 308 -13.55 43.78 21.48
C MET A 308 -14.29 44.24 22.75
N GLY A 309 -13.56 44.36 23.87
CA GLY A 309 -14.12 44.68 25.17
C GLY A 309 -13.22 45.64 25.95
N PRO A 310 -13.29 46.97 25.66
CA PRO A 310 -12.45 47.97 26.31
C PRO A 310 -12.62 48.08 27.83
N SER A 311 -13.70 47.51 28.38
CA SER A 311 -14.00 47.47 29.81
C SER A 311 -13.50 46.20 30.52
N TRP A 312 -12.93 45.24 29.79
CA TRP A 312 -12.40 44.00 30.37
C TRP A 312 -11.03 44.27 31.01
N SER A 313 -10.83 43.68 32.18
CA SER A 313 -9.52 43.64 32.84
C SER A 313 -8.53 42.78 32.05
N THR A 314 -7.23 43.01 32.26
CA THR A 314 -6.16 42.20 31.65
C THR A 314 -6.33 40.71 31.97
N ALA A 315 -6.81 40.37 33.17
CA ALA A 315 -7.08 38.99 33.56
C ALA A 315 -8.23 38.36 32.75
N GLU A 316 -9.31 39.11 32.52
CA GLU A 316 -10.44 38.65 31.70
C GLU A 316 -10.03 38.47 30.23
N VAL A 317 -9.28 39.43 29.66
CA VAL A 317 -8.75 39.32 28.29
C VAL A 317 -7.89 38.08 28.13
N GLN A 318 -6.95 37.84 29.05
CA GLN A 318 -6.09 36.65 29.02
C GLN A 318 -6.90 35.36 29.18
N ALA A 319 -7.90 35.33 30.07
CA ALA A 319 -8.78 34.18 30.24
C ALA A 319 -9.58 33.86 28.96
N LEU A 320 -10.01 34.87 28.21
CA LEU A 320 -10.72 34.71 26.94
C LEU A 320 -9.84 34.20 25.80
N THR A 321 -8.50 34.22 25.93
CA THR A 321 -7.62 33.57 24.94
C THR A 321 -7.66 32.04 25.04
N ILE A 322 -7.89 31.50 26.25
CA ILE A 322 -7.80 30.07 26.55
C ILE A 322 -8.78 29.24 25.69
N PRO A 323 -10.08 29.60 25.56
CA PRO A 323 -11.00 28.84 24.72
C PRO A 323 -10.59 28.82 23.24
N CYS A 324 -10.00 29.90 22.73
CA CYS A 324 -9.50 29.95 21.35
C CYS A 324 -8.39 28.92 21.12
N TYR A 325 -7.38 28.92 21.99
CA TYR A 325 -6.29 27.95 21.94
C TYR A 325 -6.77 26.51 22.16
N ALA A 326 -7.69 26.29 23.10
CA ALA A 326 -8.24 24.96 23.38
C ALA A 326 -9.01 24.39 22.18
N VAL A 327 -9.89 25.19 21.56
CA VAL A 327 -10.64 24.79 20.36
C VAL A 327 -9.69 24.44 19.22
N GLY A 328 -8.67 25.27 18.99
CA GLY A 328 -7.65 25.00 17.97
C GLY A 328 -6.87 23.71 18.23
N ALA A 329 -6.45 23.47 19.47
CA ALA A 329 -5.72 22.26 19.85
C ALA A 329 -6.57 20.99 19.68
N ILE A 330 -7.82 21.00 20.17
CA ILE A 330 -8.75 19.87 20.08
C ILE A 330 -9.06 19.56 18.62
N ALA A 331 -9.35 20.59 17.83
CA ALA A 331 -9.63 20.44 16.40
C ALA A 331 -8.44 19.85 15.65
N TYR A 332 -7.23 20.32 15.92
CA TYR A 332 -6.04 19.77 15.28
C TYR A 332 -5.80 18.31 15.63
N LEU A 333 -5.92 17.91 16.90
CA LEU A 333 -5.76 16.51 17.30
C LEU A 333 -6.83 15.61 16.68
N ALA A 334 -8.09 16.04 16.66
CA ALA A 334 -9.19 15.29 16.06
C ALA A 334 -9.01 15.12 14.55
N VAL A 335 -8.66 16.21 13.85
CA VAL A 335 -8.47 16.21 12.40
C VAL A 335 -7.18 15.51 11.99
N ALA A 336 -6.09 15.66 12.74
CA ALA A 336 -4.84 14.93 12.48
C ALA A 336 -5.06 13.41 12.60
N TRP A 337 -5.78 12.97 13.64
CA TRP A 337 -6.17 11.56 13.80
C TRP A 337 -7.03 11.06 12.64
N LEU A 338 -8.05 11.83 12.25
CA LEU A 338 -8.94 11.47 11.14
C LEU A 338 -8.20 11.47 9.80
N SER A 339 -7.32 12.45 9.61
CA SER A 339 -6.50 12.61 8.41
C SER A 339 -5.51 11.46 8.25
N ASP A 340 -4.90 10.96 9.34
CA ASP A 340 -4.04 9.78 9.28
C ASP A 340 -4.83 8.49 9.02
N ARG A 341 -6.08 8.37 9.50
CA ARG A 341 -6.92 7.22 9.15
C ARG A 341 -7.37 7.22 7.70
N LEU A 342 -7.79 8.37 7.19
CA LEU A 342 -8.32 8.48 5.83
C LEU A 342 -7.24 8.70 4.76
N GLN A 343 -6.01 9.05 5.16
CA GLN A 343 -4.90 9.40 4.26
C GLN A 343 -5.26 10.48 3.21
N ARG A 344 -6.20 11.37 3.54
CA ARG A 344 -6.71 12.46 2.67
C ARG A 344 -6.40 13.84 3.25
N ARG A 345 -5.12 14.15 3.43
CA ARG A 345 -4.62 15.37 4.12
C ARG A 345 -5.12 16.68 3.51
N ALA A 346 -5.14 16.78 2.18
CA ALA A 346 -5.42 18.05 1.51
C ALA A 346 -6.86 18.56 1.67
N ILE A 347 -7.84 17.64 1.74
CA ILE A 347 -9.25 18.00 1.90
C ILE A 347 -9.44 18.73 3.23
N PHE A 348 -8.85 18.22 4.30
CA PHE A 348 -8.89 18.85 5.62
C PHE A 348 -8.22 20.22 5.61
N VAL A 349 -7.07 20.37 4.95
CA VAL A 349 -6.40 21.67 4.84
C VAL A 349 -7.31 22.70 4.17
N CYS A 350 -7.92 22.36 3.04
CA CYS A 350 -8.78 23.29 2.29
C CYS A 350 -10.04 23.69 3.08
N ILE A 351 -10.69 22.72 3.73
CA ILE A 351 -11.87 22.97 4.58
C ILE A 351 -11.52 23.92 5.73
N PHE A 352 -10.42 23.66 6.43
CA PHE A 352 -10.05 24.45 7.61
C PHE A 352 -9.46 25.82 7.23
N CYS A 353 -8.85 25.98 6.05
CA CYS A 353 -8.56 27.30 5.48
C CYS A 353 -9.85 28.10 5.24
N ALA A 354 -10.89 27.47 4.66
CA ALA A 354 -12.17 28.14 4.42
C ALA A 354 -12.87 28.55 5.73
N ILE A 355 -12.80 27.70 6.76
CA ILE A 355 -13.31 28.03 8.11
C ILE A 355 -12.59 29.26 8.68
N SER A 356 -11.24 29.31 8.62
CA SER A 356 -10.49 30.48 9.07
C SER A 356 -10.82 31.74 8.28
N MET A 357 -11.04 31.63 6.96
CA MET A 357 -11.46 32.78 6.14
C MET A 357 -12.83 33.32 6.58
N ILE A 358 -13.78 32.46 6.92
CA ILE A 358 -15.08 32.87 7.48
C ILE A 358 -14.87 33.61 8.81
N GLY A 359 -14.02 33.07 9.69
CA GLY A 359 -13.67 33.70 10.96
C GLY A 359 -13.06 35.10 10.79
N TYR A 360 -12.10 35.26 9.88
CA TYR A 360 -11.53 36.57 9.55
C TYR A 360 -12.54 37.51 8.89
N GLY A 361 -13.44 36.99 8.04
CA GLY A 361 -14.53 37.77 7.46
C GLY A 361 -15.42 38.39 8.54
N ILE A 362 -15.70 37.64 9.61
CA ILE A 362 -16.43 38.14 10.78
C ILE A 362 -15.63 39.23 11.52
N LEU A 363 -14.34 39.02 11.76
CA LEU A 363 -13.47 40.02 12.43
C LEU A 363 -13.35 41.33 11.64
N ILE A 364 -13.43 41.26 10.31
CA ILE A 364 -13.43 42.42 9.40
C ILE A 364 -14.82 43.10 9.35
N SER A 365 -15.89 42.37 9.63
CA SER A 365 -17.25 42.89 9.59
C SER A 365 -17.59 43.76 10.81
N ASP A 366 -18.50 44.72 10.63
CA ASP A 366 -19.03 45.54 11.73
C ASP A 366 -20.14 44.76 12.46
N THR A 367 -19.78 44.01 13.49
CA THR A 367 -20.68 43.15 14.26
C THR A 367 -20.45 43.30 15.77
N PRO A 368 -21.40 42.89 16.63
CA PRO A 368 -21.25 42.98 18.08
C PRO A 368 -20.07 42.16 18.61
N SER A 369 -19.50 42.54 19.77
CA SER A 369 -18.31 41.91 20.37
C SER A 369 -18.42 40.39 20.55
N GLY A 370 -19.61 39.86 20.87
CA GLY A 370 -19.82 38.40 20.98
C GLY A 370 -19.66 37.67 19.64
N VAL A 371 -20.05 38.31 18.53
CA VAL A 371 -19.89 37.78 17.17
C VAL A 371 -18.42 37.88 16.73
N HIS A 372 -17.71 38.96 17.08
CA HIS A 372 -16.26 39.05 16.87
C HIS A 372 -15.49 37.96 17.63
N TYR A 373 -15.85 37.68 18.88
CA TYR A 373 -15.23 36.60 19.65
C TYR A 373 -15.51 35.22 19.03
N PHE A 374 -16.73 34.99 18.53
CA PHE A 374 -17.03 33.79 17.74
C PHE A 374 -16.17 33.70 16.46
N GLY A 375 -15.96 34.82 15.77
CA GLY A 375 -15.02 34.91 14.64
C GLY A 375 -13.60 34.50 15.04
N ALA A 376 -13.11 34.97 16.20
CA ALA A 376 -11.81 34.57 16.73
C ALA A 376 -11.73 33.06 17.02
N LEU A 377 -12.79 32.45 17.56
CA LEU A 377 -12.86 30.99 17.78
C LEU A 377 -12.79 30.22 16.45
N LEU A 378 -13.47 30.68 15.40
CA LEU A 378 -13.41 30.06 14.07
C LEU A 378 -12.04 30.18 13.43
N VAL A 379 -11.34 31.30 13.60
CA VAL A 379 -9.95 31.43 13.13
C VAL A 379 -9.08 30.39 13.82
N ALA A 380 -9.15 30.28 15.15
CA ALA A 380 -8.36 29.30 15.90
C ALA A 380 -8.69 27.84 15.54
N LEU A 381 -9.98 27.56 15.28
CA LEU A 381 -10.46 26.25 14.83
C LEU A 381 -9.74 25.80 13.54
N GLY A 382 -9.61 26.72 12.57
CA GLY A 382 -8.94 26.48 11.29
C GLY A 382 -7.41 26.48 11.36
N LEU A 383 -6.84 27.32 12.22
CA LEU A 383 -5.42 27.70 12.22
C LEU A 383 -4.47 26.51 12.32
N TYR A 384 -4.58 25.73 13.40
CA TYR A 384 -3.61 24.66 13.67
C TYR A 384 -3.70 23.52 12.64
N VAL A 385 -4.89 23.29 12.07
CA VAL A 385 -5.10 22.30 11.00
C VAL A 385 -4.48 22.77 9.69
N ALA A 386 -4.79 24.00 9.28
CA ALA A 386 -4.31 24.59 8.03
C ALA A 386 -2.78 24.71 7.99
N VAL A 387 -2.15 24.97 9.14
CA VAL A 387 -0.69 25.10 9.26
C VAL A 387 -0.01 23.74 9.46
N GLY A 388 -0.54 22.89 10.33
CA GLY A 388 0.14 21.67 10.76
C GLY A 388 0.07 20.51 9.78
N LEU A 389 -1.04 20.34 9.05
CA LEU A 389 -1.18 19.23 8.10
C LEU A 389 -0.23 19.33 6.89
N PRO A 390 -0.01 20.48 6.25
CA PRO A 390 0.96 20.61 5.16
C PRO A 390 2.39 20.24 5.56
N LEU A 391 2.78 20.53 6.82
CA LEU A 391 4.08 20.18 7.38
C LEU A 391 4.27 18.66 7.53
N ALA A 392 3.20 17.90 7.73
CA ALA A 392 3.23 16.43 7.65
C ALA A 392 3.09 15.93 6.20
N TRP A 393 2.38 16.66 5.34
CA TRP A 393 2.08 16.23 3.98
C TRP A 393 3.31 16.24 3.07
N LEU A 394 4.08 17.32 3.02
CA LEU A 394 5.29 17.42 2.19
C LEU A 394 6.33 16.30 2.45
N PRO A 395 6.85 16.13 3.69
CA PRO A 395 7.90 15.15 3.95
C PRO A 395 7.45 13.71 3.68
N THR A 396 6.16 13.41 3.79
CA THR A 396 5.64 12.06 3.49
C THR A 396 5.60 11.70 2.01
N ASN A 397 5.78 12.67 1.12
CA ASN A 397 5.92 12.41 -0.31
C ASN A 397 7.38 12.39 -0.78
N LEU A 398 8.33 12.60 0.15
CA LEU A 398 9.77 12.66 -0.12
C LEU A 398 10.47 11.51 0.64
N PRO A 399 10.60 10.32 0.03
CA PRO A 399 11.15 9.15 0.72
C PRO A 399 12.66 9.24 0.97
N ARG A 400 13.40 9.94 0.09
CA ARG A 400 14.86 10.15 0.20
C ARG A 400 15.19 11.18 1.27
N TYR A 401 16.10 10.83 2.18
CA TYR A 401 16.41 11.62 3.37
C TYR A 401 16.93 13.03 3.04
N GLY A 402 17.92 13.15 2.14
CA GLY A 402 18.52 14.46 1.84
C GLY A 402 17.52 15.47 1.29
N LYS A 403 16.65 15.02 0.38
CA LYS A 403 15.58 15.85 -0.21
C LYS A 403 14.51 16.20 0.81
N ARG A 404 14.07 15.23 1.61
CA ARG A 404 13.08 15.45 2.69
C ARG A 404 13.55 16.49 3.69
N THR A 405 14.79 16.37 4.18
CA THR A 405 15.37 17.31 5.15
C THR A 405 15.53 18.71 4.58
N PHE A 406 15.99 18.84 3.33
CA PHE A 406 16.03 20.13 2.64
C PHE A 406 14.63 20.75 2.50
N ALA A 407 13.66 19.97 2.02
CA ALA A 407 12.29 20.42 1.80
C ALA A 407 11.59 20.88 3.08
N THR A 408 11.72 20.12 4.17
CA THR A 408 11.15 20.50 5.47
C THR A 408 11.77 21.81 5.98
N GLY A 409 13.09 21.97 5.89
CA GLY A 409 13.74 23.22 6.28
C GLY A 409 13.29 24.40 5.42
N LEU A 410 13.17 24.20 4.10
CA LEU A 410 12.81 25.27 3.16
C LEU A 410 11.34 25.69 3.32
N GLN A 411 10.43 24.74 3.50
CA GLN A 411 9.01 25.00 3.72
C GLN A 411 8.80 25.91 4.94
N LEU A 412 9.48 25.59 6.04
CA LEU A 412 9.40 26.38 7.26
C LEU A 412 10.14 27.70 7.15
N THR A 413 11.25 27.76 6.43
CA THR A 413 11.95 29.04 6.13
C THR A 413 10.98 30.03 5.50
N PHE A 414 10.28 29.63 4.44
CA PHE A 414 9.28 30.49 3.80
C PHE A 414 8.09 30.79 4.71
N GLY A 415 7.63 29.80 5.49
CA GLY A 415 6.64 30.00 6.54
C GLY A 415 7.04 31.12 7.51
N ASN A 416 8.25 31.05 8.05
CA ASN A 416 8.81 31.98 9.03
C ASN A 416 9.09 33.38 8.48
N VAL A 417 9.27 33.55 7.16
CA VAL A 417 9.32 34.88 6.53
C VAL A 417 8.05 35.68 6.84
N SER A 418 6.89 35.03 7.00
CA SER A 418 5.66 35.72 7.40
C SER A 418 5.75 36.37 8.78
N GLY A 419 6.51 35.78 9.71
CA GLY A 419 6.78 36.32 11.04
C GLY A 419 7.55 37.65 11.04
N VAL A 420 8.33 37.94 9.99
CA VAL A 420 8.96 39.26 9.80
C VAL A 420 7.88 40.32 9.55
N MET A 421 6.85 39.97 8.77
CA MET A 421 5.77 40.84 8.34
C MET A 421 4.69 41.04 9.41
N SER A 422 4.35 39.99 10.17
CA SER A 422 3.19 39.98 11.08
C SER A 422 3.14 41.14 12.08
N PRO A 423 4.25 41.56 12.75
CA PRO A 423 4.21 42.67 13.71
C PRO A 423 3.84 44.03 13.09
N PHE A 424 4.07 44.19 11.79
CA PHE A 424 3.75 45.42 11.07
C PHE A 424 2.31 45.46 10.53
N LEU A 425 1.58 44.34 10.60
CA LEU A 425 0.18 44.23 10.18
C LEU A 425 -0.82 44.64 11.27
N TYR A 426 -0.42 44.60 12.55
CA TYR A 426 -1.26 44.88 13.71
C TYR A 426 -0.76 46.13 14.45
N LYS A 427 -0.76 47.28 13.76
CA LYS A 427 -0.27 48.54 14.34
C LYS A 427 -1.28 49.13 15.33
N SER A 428 -0.77 49.73 16.40
CA SER A 428 -1.59 50.33 17.46
C SER A 428 -2.52 51.46 16.99
N ASN A 429 -2.20 52.14 15.89
CA ASN A 429 -3.05 53.18 15.30
C ASN A 429 -4.24 52.63 14.50
N GLU A 430 -4.30 51.33 14.26
CA GLU A 430 -5.41 50.63 13.61
C GLU A 430 -6.32 49.91 14.63
N ALA A 431 -6.04 50.10 15.92
CA ALA A 431 -6.91 49.67 17.02
C ALA A 431 -8.28 50.39 16.95
N PRO A 432 -9.36 49.79 17.46
CA PRO A 432 -9.43 48.46 18.10
C PRO A 432 -9.66 47.31 17.11
N ARG A 433 -9.92 47.59 15.83
CA ARG A 433 -10.44 46.59 14.89
C ARG A 433 -9.39 45.90 14.02
N TYR A 434 -8.21 46.50 13.85
CA TYR A 434 -7.08 45.94 13.09
C TYR A 434 -7.48 45.37 11.71
N VAL A 435 -8.37 46.09 11.01
CA VAL A 435 -9.04 45.60 9.79
C VAL A 435 -8.04 45.21 8.71
N ARG A 436 -6.97 45.99 8.54
CA ARG A 436 -5.91 45.71 7.57
C ARG A 436 -5.21 44.38 7.86
N GLY A 437 -4.75 44.17 9.10
CA GLY A 437 -4.09 42.92 9.50
C GLY A 437 -4.98 41.70 9.29
N ASN A 438 -6.25 41.80 9.68
CA ASN A 438 -7.23 40.74 9.47
C ASN A 438 -7.52 40.49 7.98
N ALA A 439 -7.64 41.53 7.16
CA ALA A 439 -7.91 41.41 5.73
C ALA A 439 -6.74 40.81 4.94
N VAL A 440 -5.50 41.26 5.21
CA VAL A 440 -4.29 40.71 4.59
C VAL A 440 -4.14 39.23 4.94
N THR A 441 -4.34 38.90 6.22
CA THR A 441 -4.24 37.51 6.68
C THR A 441 -5.32 36.62 6.06
N CYS A 442 -6.56 37.10 5.95
CA CYS A 442 -7.64 36.39 5.27
C CYS A 442 -7.28 36.05 3.80
N GLY A 443 -6.75 37.04 3.06
CA GLY A 443 -6.32 36.85 1.68
C GLY A 443 -5.19 35.82 1.54
N LEU A 444 -4.21 35.86 2.44
CA LEU A 444 -3.06 34.94 2.44
C LEU A 444 -3.45 33.50 2.84
N VAL A 445 -4.38 33.33 3.77
CA VAL A 445 -4.96 32.01 4.09
C VAL A 445 -5.72 31.44 2.90
N GLY A 446 -6.53 32.26 2.22
CA GLY A 446 -7.22 31.83 1.00
C GLY A 446 -6.25 31.44 -0.13
N PHE A 447 -5.20 32.23 -0.33
CA PHE A 447 -4.13 31.91 -1.27
C PHE A 447 -3.43 30.59 -0.93
N GLY A 448 -3.05 30.37 0.34
CA GLY A 448 -2.48 29.11 0.80
C GLY A 448 -3.41 27.91 0.55
N GLY A 449 -4.70 28.07 0.87
CA GLY A 449 -5.73 27.07 0.60
C GLY A 449 -5.85 26.70 -0.89
N ILE A 450 -5.79 27.68 -1.79
CA ILE A 450 -5.79 27.45 -3.25
C ILE A 450 -4.55 26.67 -3.68
N VAL A 451 -3.37 27.08 -3.22
CA VAL A 451 -2.10 26.40 -3.57
C VAL A 451 -2.13 24.93 -3.11
N PHE A 452 -2.58 24.66 -1.88
CA PHE A 452 -2.73 23.29 -1.38
C PHE A 452 -3.80 22.50 -2.14
N GLY A 453 -4.90 23.15 -2.56
CA GLY A 453 -5.92 22.56 -3.43
C GLY A 453 -5.38 22.18 -4.81
N LEU A 454 -4.55 23.02 -5.42
CA LEU A 454 -3.89 22.71 -6.70
C LEU A 454 -2.89 21.55 -6.55
N MET A 455 -2.13 21.50 -5.45
CA MET A 455 -1.25 20.37 -5.16
C MET A 455 -2.02 19.07 -4.96
N TRP A 456 -3.23 19.12 -4.40
CA TRP A 456 -4.10 17.95 -4.28
C TRP A 456 -4.55 17.43 -5.63
N VAL A 457 -5.01 18.31 -6.52
CA VAL A 457 -5.38 17.96 -7.90
C VAL A 457 -4.19 17.33 -8.62
N TYR A 458 -3.01 17.96 -8.54
CA TYR A 458 -1.79 17.44 -9.15
C TYR A 458 -1.43 16.04 -8.66
N TYR A 459 -1.37 15.81 -7.35
CA TYR A 459 -1.04 14.49 -6.81
C TYR A 459 -2.11 13.44 -7.12
N ASN A 460 -3.39 13.80 -7.22
CA ASN A 460 -4.42 12.86 -7.65
C ASN A 460 -4.23 12.43 -9.10
N ILE A 461 -3.87 13.37 -9.99
CA ILE A 461 -3.57 13.06 -11.40
C ILE A 461 -2.38 12.10 -11.45
N VAL A 462 -1.25 12.46 -10.85
CA VAL A 462 -0.03 11.61 -10.86
C VAL A 462 -0.29 10.23 -10.25
N ASN A 463 -1.03 10.15 -9.13
CA ASN A 463 -1.35 8.87 -8.51
C ASN A 463 -2.28 8.03 -9.38
N ARG A 464 -3.18 8.64 -10.15
CA ARG A 464 -4.04 7.93 -11.12
C ARG A 464 -3.21 7.39 -12.27
N GLN A 465 -2.32 8.20 -12.85
CA GLN A 465 -1.40 7.76 -13.92
C GLN A 465 -0.54 6.57 -13.48
N ARG A 466 0.03 6.63 -12.27
CA ARG A 466 0.78 5.52 -11.66
C ARG A 466 -0.06 4.29 -11.38
N ALA A 467 -1.31 4.47 -10.92
CA ALA A 467 -2.21 3.36 -10.69
C ALA A 467 -2.60 2.64 -11.99
N HIS A 468 -2.68 3.39 -13.10
CA HIS A 468 -2.95 2.91 -14.46
C HIS A 468 -1.69 2.42 -15.19
N GLY A 469 -0.52 2.42 -14.56
CA GLY A 469 0.73 1.95 -15.18
C GLY A 469 1.30 2.86 -16.27
N GLU A 470 0.76 4.07 -16.47
CA GLU A 470 1.21 5.01 -17.51
C GLU A 470 2.67 5.45 -17.32
N GLU A 471 3.23 5.31 -16.11
CA GLU A 471 4.64 5.61 -15.80
C GLU A 471 5.54 4.35 -15.79
N ASP A 472 5.03 3.16 -16.08
CA ASP A 472 5.79 1.89 -16.02
C ASP A 472 6.88 1.80 -17.12
N GLU A 473 6.76 2.58 -18.21
CA GLU A 473 7.82 2.73 -19.21
C GLU A 473 9.11 3.33 -18.61
N ASN A 474 8.99 4.12 -17.53
CA ASN A 474 10.14 4.75 -16.89
C ASN A 474 10.99 3.76 -16.07
N ILE A 475 10.53 2.53 -15.87
CA ILE A 475 11.24 1.47 -15.13
C ILE A 475 11.64 0.27 -16.00
N THR A 476 11.32 0.30 -17.30
CA THR A 476 11.68 -0.77 -18.24
C THR A 476 13.20 -0.92 -18.33
N GLY A 477 13.72 -2.12 -18.04
CA GLY A 477 15.15 -2.43 -18.07
C GLY A 477 15.95 -2.03 -16.82
N MET A 478 15.30 -1.50 -15.78
CA MET A 478 15.93 -1.19 -14.49
C MET A 478 15.90 -2.40 -13.55
N THR A 479 16.90 -2.51 -12.67
CA THR A 479 16.89 -3.53 -11.62
C THR A 479 15.89 -3.17 -10.51
N GLU A 480 15.43 -4.15 -9.72
CA GLU A 480 14.49 -3.87 -8.62
C GLU A 480 15.11 -2.95 -7.55
N GLU A 481 16.43 -3.01 -7.37
CA GLU A 481 17.18 -2.09 -6.51
C GLU A 481 17.12 -0.66 -7.06
N ASP A 482 17.40 -0.47 -8.36
CA ASP A 482 17.33 0.85 -9.01
C ASP A 482 15.92 1.45 -8.93
N ILE A 483 14.89 0.63 -9.16
CA ILE A 483 13.47 1.03 -9.05
C ILE A 483 13.17 1.51 -7.62
N GLN A 484 13.65 0.79 -6.60
CA GLN A 484 13.49 1.22 -5.21
C GLN A 484 14.29 2.48 -4.87
N GLU A 485 15.42 2.74 -5.54
CA GLU A 485 16.21 3.96 -5.36
C GLU A 485 15.61 5.23 -6.01
N MET A 486 14.69 5.09 -6.97
CA MET A 486 14.00 6.21 -7.63
C MET A 486 13.20 7.10 -6.65
N GLY A 487 12.93 6.62 -5.44
CA GLY A 487 12.24 7.39 -4.41
C GLY A 487 10.81 7.77 -4.83
N GLU A 488 10.51 9.08 -4.83
CA GLU A 488 9.17 9.58 -5.22
C GLU A 488 8.84 9.42 -6.71
N LYS A 489 9.87 9.18 -7.54
CA LYS A 489 9.75 8.94 -8.99
C LYS A 489 9.43 7.48 -9.30
N ASN A 490 9.39 6.61 -8.28
CA ASN A 490 9.03 5.20 -8.46
C ASN A 490 7.54 5.08 -8.86
N PRO A 491 7.22 4.55 -10.06
CA PRO A 491 5.85 4.35 -10.53
C PRO A 491 5.02 3.43 -9.63
N ARG A 492 5.68 2.44 -9.00
CA ARG A 492 5.08 1.45 -8.09
C ARG A 492 4.87 1.97 -6.65
N GLY A 493 5.13 3.25 -6.39
CA GLY A 493 4.99 3.88 -5.07
C GLY A 493 3.55 4.09 -4.58
N VAL A 494 2.55 3.91 -5.45
CA VAL A 494 1.13 3.89 -5.08
C VAL A 494 0.75 2.48 -4.66
N SER A 495 0.20 2.32 -3.45
CA SER A 495 -0.38 1.05 -3.01
C SER A 495 -1.54 0.70 -3.95
N ARG A 496 -1.29 -0.14 -4.96
CA ARG A 496 -2.33 -1.00 -5.54
C ARG A 496 -3.01 -1.69 -4.34
N ARG A 497 -4.36 -1.73 -4.26
CA ARG A 497 -5.08 -2.31 -3.10
C ARG A 497 -4.41 -3.63 -2.73
N ARG A 498 -3.94 -3.79 -1.48
CA ARG A 498 -3.27 -5.03 -1.02
C ARG A 498 -4.16 -6.22 -1.42
N GLY A 499 -3.61 -7.13 -2.23
CA GLY A 499 -4.28 -8.37 -2.62
C GLY A 499 -5.03 -8.36 -3.96
N TRP A 500 -5.24 -7.22 -4.62
CA TRP A 500 -5.85 -7.22 -5.96
C TRP A 500 -4.80 -7.46 -7.04
N ASN A 501 -4.93 -8.58 -7.74
CA ASN A 501 -4.12 -8.92 -8.89
C ASN A 501 -5.05 -9.39 -10.01
N ILE A 502 -5.10 -8.61 -11.09
CA ILE A 502 -5.96 -8.83 -12.25
C ILE A 502 -5.87 -10.25 -12.79
N HIS A 503 -4.73 -10.93 -12.71
CA HIS A 503 -4.58 -12.29 -13.21
C HIS A 503 -5.51 -13.30 -12.54
N HIS A 504 -5.96 -13.05 -11.29
CA HIS A 504 -6.97 -13.87 -10.62
C HIS A 504 -8.42 -13.55 -11.05
N HIS A 505 -8.63 -12.59 -11.95
CA HIS A 505 -9.95 -12.14 -12.41
C HIS A 505 -10.14 -12.28 -13.93
N LEU A 506 -9.18 -12.88 -14.64
CA LEU A 506 -9.24 -13.14 -16.08
C LEU A 506 -9.95 -14.44 -16.46
N GLY A 507 -10.50 -15.16 -15.47
CA GLY A 507 -11.38 -16.33 -15.66
C GLY A 507 -10.89 -17.37 -16.68
N GLY A 508 -9.60 -17.70 -16.62
CA GLY A 508 -8.98 -18.71 -17.47
C GLY A 508 -8.46 -18.23 -18.84
N ASN A 509 -8.61 -16.94 -19.16
CA ASN A 509 -8.09 -16.31 -20.39
C ASN A 509 -6.73 -15.62 -20.19
N GLY A 510 -6.23 -15.55 -18.95
CA GLY A 510 -4.94 -14.96 -18.59
C GLY A 510 -3.85 -16.00 -18.29
N PRO A 511 -2.66 -15.55 -17.86
CA PRO A 511 -1.54 -16.41 -17.51
C PRO A 511 -1.84 -17.33 -16.32
N TRP A 512 -1.01 -18.35 -16.13
CA TRP A 512 -1.07 -19.22 -14.95
C TRP A 512 -0.98 -18.40 -13.65
N VAL A 513 -1.84 -18.75 -12.68
CA VAL A 513 -1.80 -18.23 -11.31
C VAL A 513 -1.88 -19.37 -10.30
N GLU A 514 -1.27 -19.17 -9.14
CA GLU A 514 -1.44 -20.08 -7.99
C GLU A 514 -2.91 -20.06 -7.54
N MET A 515 -3.44 -21.20 -7.12
CA MET A 515 -4.79 -21.27 -6.56
C MET A 515 -4.91 -20.43 -5.29
N ILE A 516 -5.99 -19.67 -5.17
CA ILE A 516 -6.41 -19.02 -3.92
C ILE A 516 -7.45 -19.93 -3.25
N ASP A 517 -7.31 -20.17 -1.94
CA ASP A 517 -8.29 -20.88 -1.12
C ASP A 517 -8.73 -20.02 0.07
N ASP A 518 -9.97 -20.22 0.54
CA ASP A 518 -10.50 -19.55 1.73
C ASP A 518 -9.73 -20.00 2.98
N GLU A 519 -9.56 -19.07 3.93
CA GLU A 519 -8.52 -19.04 4.98
C GLU A 519 -8.45 -20.24 5.95
N GLU A 520 -9.33 -21.23 5.85
CA GLU A 520 -9.59 -22.22 6.89
C GLU A 520 -8.64 -23.44 6.87
N PHE A 521 -7.94 -23.71 5.74
CA PHE A 521 -6.99 -24.81 5.64
C PHE A 521 -5.64 -24.34 5.09
N ARG A 522 -4.67 -24.11 5.98
CA ARG A 522 -3.28 -23.81 5.63
C ARG A 522 -2.37 -25.01 5.91
N PRO A 523 -2.18 -25.94 4.95
CA PRO A 523 -0.99 -26.77 4.97
C PRO A 523 0.24 -25.86 4.80
N ARG A 524 1.29 -26.11 5.62
CA ARG A 524 2.54 -25.36 5.65
C ARG A 524 3.35 -25.63 4.37
N GLY A 525 2.96 -24.96 3.27
CA GLY A 525 3.60 -25.11 1.97
C GLY A 525 3.20 -26.38 1.23
N ILE A 526 3.78 -26.56 0.04
CA ILE A 526 3.48 -27.67 -0.86
C ILE A 526 4.29 -28.93 -0.59
N HIS A 527 5.18 -28.92 0.40
CA HIS A 527 6.05 -30.06 0.70
C HIS A 527 5.25 -31.20 1.35
N PRO A 528 5.63 -32.46 1.11
CA PRO A 528 5.09 -33.59 1.86
C PRO A 528 5.28 -33.37 3.37
N PRO A 529 4.34 -33.83 4.22
CA PRO A 529 4.49 -33.77 5.68
C PRO A 529 5.79 -34.43 6.15
N GLU A 530 6.30 -34.01 7.31
CA GLU A 530 7.57 -34.52 7.83
C GLU A 530 7.53 -36.06 7.99
N GLY A 531 8.54 -36.73 7.44
CA GLY A 531 8.63 -38.20 7.40
C GLY A 531 7.90 -38.86 6.23
N CYS A 532 6.99 -38.17 5.54
CA CYS A 532 6.31 -38.71 4.36
C CYS A 532 7.11 -38.49 3.07
N THR A 533 7.01 -39.43 2.14
CA THR A 533 7.60 -39.32 0.80
C THR A 533 6.57 -39.60 -0.28
N VAL A 534 6.57 -38.80 -1.35
CA VAL A 534 5.74 -39.08 -2.53
C VAL A 534 6.36 -40.26 -3.29
N ASP A 535 5.58 -41.31 -3.54
CA ASP A 535 5.99 -42.53 -4.24
C ASP A 535 5.37 -42.67 -5.65
N GLN A 536 4.24 -41.98 -5.91
CA GLN A 536 3.54 -41.99 -7.19
C GLN A 536 2.75 -40.69 -7.41
N ILE A 537 2.67 -40.20 -8.65
CA ILE A 537 1.87 -39.02 -9.02
C ILE A 537 0.97 -39.25 -10.24
N HIS A 538 -0.21 -38.61 -10.21
CA HIS A 538 -1.15 -38.54 -11.32
C HIS A 538 -1.50 -37.08 -11.59
N MET A 539 -1.06 -36.57 -12.74
CA MET A 539 -1.31 -35.20 -13.15
C MET A 539 -2.26 -35.14 -14.33
N ILE A 540 -3.28 -34.30 -14.22
CA ILE A 540 -4.05 -33.80 -15.36
C ILE A 540 -3.77 -32.30 -15.51
N ALA A 541 -3.29 -31.90 -16.68
CA ALA A 541 -2.84 -30.54 -16.94
C ALA A 541 -3.49 -29.96 -18.20
N ARG A 542 -3.94 -28.71 -18.10
CA ARG A 542 -4.43 -27.94 -19.24
C ARG A 542 -3.24 -27.60 -20.14
N HIS A 543 -3.49 -27.40 -21.43
CA HIS A 543 -2.53 -26.70 -22.29
C HIS A 543 -2.09 -25.35 -21.66
N SER A 544 -0.85 -24.94 -21.93
CA SER A 544 -0.30 -23.65 -21.49
C SER A 544 -0.91 -22.47 -22.26
N GLU A 545 -0.39 -21.27 -22.01
CA GLU A 545 -0.89 -20.01 -22.54
C GLU A 545 -0.97 -20.02 -24.07
N ARG A 546 -2.10 -19.55 -24.59
CA ARG A 546 -2.42 -19.60 -26.02
C ARG A 546 -3.02 -18.31 -26.53
N TYR A 547 -2.94 -18.12 -27.83
CA TYR A 547 -3.77 -17.16 -28.54
C TYR A 547 -5.27 -17.53 -28.40
N PRO A 548 -6.19 -16.57 -28.68
CA PRO A 548 -7.63 -16.83 -28.68
C PRO A 548 -7.99 -18.03 -29.56
N THR A 549 -9.13 -18.66 -29.27
CA THR A 549 -9.69 -19.66 -30.20
C THR A 549 -10.11 -18.96 -31.50
N THR A 550 -10.32 -19.71 -32.58
CA THR A 550 -10.82 -19.11 -33.84
C THR A 550 -12.10 -18.31 -33.60
N SER A 551 -13.07 -18.88 -32.87
CA SER A 551 -14.34 -18.19 -32.56
C SER A 551 -14.15 -16.89 -31.77
N ALA A 552 -13.29 -16.88 -30.74
CA ALA A 552 -13.01 -15.65 -29.97
C ALA A 552 -12.21 -14.63 -30.80
N GLY A 553 -11.18 -15.09 -31.51
CA GLY A 553 -10.36 -14.26 -32.40
C GLY A 553 -11.18 -13.60 -33.50
N ASP A 554 -12.11 -14.33 -34.12
CA ASP A 554 -13.00 -13.79 -35.16
C ASP A 554 -13.90 -12.68 -34.60
N ARG A 555 -14.40 -12.81 -33.36
CA ARG A 555 -15.14 -11.74 -32.68
C ARG A 555 -14.26 -10.51 -32.40
N HIS A 556 -13.03 -10.72 -31.94
CA HIS A 556 -12.09 -9.63 -31.70
C HIS A 556 -11.80 -8.87 -33.00
N LEU A 557 -11.50 -9.61 -34.08
CA LEU A 557 -11.19 -9.03 -35.39
C LEU A 557 -12.41 -8.32 -36.00
N ALA A 558 -13.62 -8.85 -35.83
CA ALA A 558 -14.84 -8.20 -36.26
C ALA A 558 -15.08 -6.86 -35.54
N LEU A 559 -14.84 -6.82 -34.22
CA LEU A 559 -14.90 -5.58 -33.43
C LEU A 559 -13.85 -4.57 -33.91
N MET A 560 -12.60 -5.01 -34.09
CA MET A 560 -11.52 -4.12 -34.57
C MET A 560 -11.83 -3.56 -35.95
N LYS A 561 -12.32 -4.41 -36.86
CA LYS A 561 -12.73 -3.99 -38.21
C LYS A 561 -13.84 -2.95 -38.16
N ARG A 562 -14.87 -3.13 -37.31
CA ARG A 562 -15.93 -2.13 -37.13
C ARG A 562 -15.39 -0.79 -36.63
N ILE A 563 -14.47 -0.81 -35.67
CA ILE A 563 -13.85 0.40 -35.11
C ILE A 563 -13.01 1.11 -36.19
N GLU A 564 -12.23 0.37 -36.96
CA GLU A 564 -11.44 0.90 -38.08
C GLU A 564 -12.33 1.51 -39.17
N GLU A 565 -13.42 0.83 -39.55
CA GLU A 565 -14.37 1.29 -40.56
C GLU A 565 -15.11 2.58 -40.16
N ALA A 566 -15.29 2.83 -38.87
CA ALA A 566 -15.88 4.07 -38.38
C ALA A 566 -14.98 5.29 -38.65
N ASN A 567 -13.65 5.09 -38.73
CA ASN A 567 -12.66 6.12 -39.05
C ASN A 567 -12.81 7.42 -38.22
N VAL A 568 -13.07 7.26 -36.92
CA VAL A 568 -13.19 8.36 -35.96
C VAL A 568 -12.08 8.29 -34.92
N PRO A 569 -11.55 9.44 -34.45
CA PRO A 569 -10.57 9.46 -33.36
C PRO A 569 -11.24 8.98 -32.06
N LEU A 570 -10.64 8.00 -31.41
CA LEU A 570 -11.15 7.42 -30.18
C LEU A 570 -10.70 8.23 -28.97
N ASN A 571 -11.61 8.41 -28.01
CA ASN A 571 -11.41 9.24 -26.83
C ASN A 571 -11.56 8.42 -25.54
N GLY A 572 -11.12 9.02 -24.43
CA GLY A 572 -11.24 8.43 -23.10
C GLY A 572 -10.50 7.10 -22.99
N SER A 573 -11.18 6.10 -22.43
CA SER A 573 -10.63 4.77 -22.16
C SER A 573 -10.25 4.01 -23.45
N LEU A 574 -10.84 4.35 -24.59
CA LEU A 574 -10.54 3.74 -25.90
C LEU A 574 -9.44 4.48 -26.67
N SER A 575 -8.89 5.58 -26.15
CA SER A 575 -7.93 6.43 -26.89
C SER A 575 -6.63 5.72 -27.26
N PHE A 576 -6.21 4.69 -26.54
CA PHE A 576 -5.01 3.90 -26.88
C PHE A 576 -5.17 3.18 -28.23
N LEU A 577 -6.40 2.87 -28.65
CA LEU A 577 -6.67 2.16 -29.90
C LEU A 577 -6.27 2.94 -31.15
N ASN A 578 -6.11 4.26 -31.04
CA ASN A 578 -5.61 5.08 -32.15
C ASN A 578 -4.20 4.67 -32.61
N ASN A 579 -3.39 4.08 -31.71
CA ASN A 579 -2.02 3.63 -31.99
C ASN A 579 -1.79 2.15 -31.65
N TRP A 580 -2.86 1.39 -31.41
CA TRP A 580 -2.76 -0.01 -31.02
C TRP A 580 -2.86 -0.93 -32.23
N THR A 581 -2.16 -2.07 -32.16
CA THR A 581 -2.24 -3.14 -33.16
C THR A 581 -2.62 -4.44 -32.49
N TYR A 582 -3.35 -5.29 -33.22
CA TYR A 582 -3.71 -6.61 -32.75
C TYR A 582 -2.44 -7.42 -32.38
N PHE A 583 -2.51 -8.21 -31.31
CA PHE A 583 -1.34 -8.87 -30.72
C PHE A 583 -0.82 -10.10 -31.50
N THR A 584 -1.33 -10.33 -32.71
CA THR A 584 -0.76 -11.27 -33.69
C THR A 584 -0.81 -10.65 -35.08
N ASN A 585 0.24 -10.89 -35.87
CA ASN A 585 0.34 -10.44 -37.26
C ASN A 585 -0.26 -11.45 -38.26
N ASP A 586 -0.44 -12.71 -37.85
CA ASP A 586 -1.01 -13.78 -38.69
C ASP A 586 -2.04 -14.58 -37.88
N PRO A 587 -3.26 -14.02 -37.69
CA PRO A 587 -4.31 -14.71 -36.95
C PRO A 587 -4.65 -16.09 -37.50
N SER A 588 -4.50 -16.30 -38.81
CA SER A 588 -4.81 -17.58 -39.47
C SER A 588 -3.90 -18.72 -38.99
N LYS A 589 -2.67 -18.38 -38.62
CA LYS A 589 -1.66 -19.32 -38.11
C LYS A 589 -1.63 -19.37 -36.59
N ASP A 590 -1.79 -18.23 -35.92
CA ASP A 590 -1.54 -18.10 -34.50
C ASP A 590 -2.75 -18.48 -33.63
N LEU A 591 -3.98 -18.26 -34.11
CA LEU A 591 -5.19 -18.61 -33.33
C LEU A 591 -5.22 -20.10 -32.97
N ASN A 592 -5.69 -20.40 -31.76
CA ASN A 592 -5.64 -21.70 -31.08
C ASN A 592 -4.25 -22.21 -30.66
N GLN A 593 -3.15 -21.58 -31.10
CA GLN A 593 -1.80 -22.06 -30.81
C GLN A 593 -1.24 -21.48 -29.51
N LEU A 594 -0.23 -22.15 -28.94
CA LEU A 594 0.49 -21.63 -27.77
C LEU A 594 1.17 -20.29 -28.11
N THR A 595 1.20 -19.39 -27.14
CA THR A 595 1.97 -18.15 -27.27
C THR A 595 3.48 -18.47 -27.22
N THR A 596 4.25 -17.77 -28.05
CA THR A 596 5.70 -17.97 -28.21
C THR A 596 6.52 -16.74 -27.79
N THR A 597 5.85 -15.65 -27.44
CA THR A 597 6.46 -14.37 -27.08
C THR A 597 5.92 -13.86 -25.75
N GLY A 598 6.67 -12.97 -25.12
CA GLY A 598 6.31 -12.36 -23.84
C GLY A 598 6.71 -13.21 -22.63
N PRO A 599 6.60 -12.64 -21.42
CA PRO A 599 6.99 -13.32 -20.18
C PRO A 599 6.07 -14.50 -19.82
N TYR A 600 4.86 -14.53 -20.37
CA TYR A 600 3.87 -15.57 -20.16
C TYR A 600 3.68 -16.47 -21.39
N ALA A 601 4.70 -16.55 -22.26
CA ALA A 601 4.65 -17.42 -23.42
C ALA A 601 4.33 -18.87 -23.00
N GLY A 602 3.29 -19.48 -23.56
CA GLY A 602 2.85 -20.82 -23.16
C GLY A 602 3.91 -21.88 -23.39
N THR A 603 4.72 -21.72 -24.43
CA THR A 603 5.90 -22.57 -24.68
C THR A 603 6.93 -22.50 -23.53
N LEU A 604 7.20 -21.29 -23.01
CA LEU A 604 8.09 -21.07 -21.87
C LEU A 604 7.48 -21.57 -20.56
N GLN A 605 6.19 -21.33 -20.35
CA GLN A 605 5.47 -21.73 -19.13
C GLN A 605 5.38 -23.26 -19.03
N ALA A 606 5.09 -23.95 -20.14
CA ALA A 606 5.12 -25.42 -20.21
C ALA A 606 6.50 -25.97 -19.83
N PHE A 607 7.57 -25.45 -20.45
CA PHE A 607 8.95 -25.86 -20.17
C PHE A 607 9.34 -25.62 -18.71
N THR A 608 9.06 -24.42 -18.19
CA THR A 608 9.37 -24.05 -16.80
C THR A 608 8.64 -24.93 -15.81
N THR A 609 7.39 -25.28 -16.11
CA THR A 609 6.60 -26.22 -15.28
C THR A 609 7.25 -27.60 -15.26
N GLY A 610 7.74 -28.10 -16.40
CA GLY A 610 8.51 -29.35 -16.45
C GLY A 610 9.76 -29.33 -15.56
N VAL A 611 10.52 -28.23 -15.54
CA VAL A 611 11.69 -28.04 -14.67
C VAL A 611 11.30 -28.06 -13.18
N ARG A 612 10.18 -27.40 -12.82
CA ARG A 612 9.64 -27.43 -11.45
C ARG A 612 9.25 -28.86 -11.04
N PHE A 613 8.62 -29.61 -11.94
CA PHE A 613 8.27 -31.01 -11.71
C PHE A 613 9.51 -31.88 -11.53
N ARG A 614 10.57 -31.66 -12.33
CA ARG A 614 11.86 -32.36 -12.15
C ARG A 614 12.46 -32.09 -10.76
N THR A 615 12.36 -30.85 -10.30
CA THR A 615 12.89 -30.46 -8.99
C THR A 615 12.11 -31.11 -7.85
N ARG A 616 10.79 -31.22 -7.99
CA ARG A 616 9.91 -31.75 -6.95
C ARG A 616 9.83 -33.28 -6.91
N TYR A 617 9.73 -33.91 -8.07
CA TYR A 617 9.47 -35.34 -8.22
C TYR A 617 10.64 -36.11 -8.83
N GLY A 618 11.82 -35.48 -8.94
CA GLY A 618 12.99 -36.09 -9.55
C GLY A 618 13.43 -37.40 -8.87
N HIS A 619 13.10 -37.60 -7.59
CA HIS A 619 13.41 -38.80 -6.84
C HIS A 619 12.57 -40.02 -7.22
N ILE A 620 11.39 -39.83 -7.82
CA ILE A 620 10.53 -40.91 -8.33
C ILE A 620 10.59 -41.06 -9.86
N LEU A 621 11.47 -40.31 -10.53
CA LEU A 621 11.73 -40.55 -11.94
C LEU A 621 12.36 -41.95 -12.08
N PRO A 622 11.77 -42.85 -12.89
CA PRO A 622 12.24 -44.21 -12.97
C PRO A 622 13.62 -44.26 -13.64
N ASN A 623 14.59 -44.90 -12.97
CA ASN A 623 15.89 -45.17 -13.56
C ASN A 623 15.75 -46.33 -14.57
N ASN A 624 16.06 -46.10 -15.85
CA ASN A 624 16.07 -47.09 -16.93
C ASN A 624 14.71 -47.63 -17.41
N ILE A 625 13.57 -47.01 -17.05
CA ILE A 625 12.25 -47.36 -17.60
C ILE A 625 11.68 -46.15 -18.33
N LYS A 626 11.20 -46.34 -19.55
CA LYS A 626 10.60 -45.26 -20.35
C LYS A 626 9.30 -44.78 -19.69
N THR A 627 9.22 -43.51 -19.31
CA THR A 627 7.98 -42.91 -18.79
C THR A 627 7.00 -42.67 -19.93
N ARG A 628 5.78 -43.20 -19.81
CA ARG A 628 4.69 -42.88 -20.75
C ARG A 628 3.89 -41.70 -20.24
N PHE A 629 3.53 -40.80 -21.14
CA PHE A 629 2.66 -39.66 -20.87
C PHE A 629 1.70 -39.44 -22.04
N TRP A 630 0.57 -38.80 -21.79
CA TRP A 630 -0.55 -38.73 -22.73
C TRP A 630 -0.93 -37.30 -23.04
N ALA A 631 -1.29 -37.01 -24.28
CA ALA A 631 -1.89 -35.75 -24.69
C ALA A 631 -3.13 -36.04 -25.54
N SER A 632 -4.18 -35.26 -25.34
CA SER A 632 -5.30 -35.25 -26.29
C SER A 632 -4.84 -34.70 -27.66
N ASP A 633 -5.48 -35.13 -28.75
CA ASP A 633 -5.11 -34.81 -30.13
C ASP A 633 -5.46 -33.38 -30.56
N SER A 634 -4.94 -32.42 -29.80
CA SER A 634 -4.99 -30.99 -30.09
C SER A 634 -3.57 -30.43 -30.13
N ASN A 635 -3.23 -29.68 -31.19
CA ASN A 635 -1.85 -29.22 -31.36
C ASN A 635 -1.31 -28.43 -30.16
N ARG A 636 -2.10 -27.54 -29.55
CA ARG A 636 -1.70 -26.79 -28.35
C ARG A 636 -1.43 -27.68 -27.14
N VAL A 637 -2.18 -28.77 -27.00
CA VAL A 637 -2.04 -29.76 -25.91
C VAL A 637 -0.77 -30.60 -26.15
N ILE A 638 -0.61 -31.12 -27.37
CA ILE A 638 0.59 -31.86 -27.81
C ILE A 638 1.86 -31.02 -27.61
N GLN A 639 1.85 -29.75 -28.02
CA GLN A 639 3.00 -28.87 -27.83
C GLN A 639 3.28 -28.61 -26.35
N THR A 640 2.25 -28.39 -25.53
CA THR A 640 2.41 -28.24 -24.07
C THR A 640 3.11 -29.46 -23.47
N ALA A 641 2.65 -30.66 -23.83
CA ALA A 641 3.25 -31.91 -23.39
C ALA A 641 4.72 -32.03 -23.80
N LYS A 642 5.07 -31.67 -25.05
CA LYS A 642 6.46 -31.69 -25.54
C LYS A 642 7.37 -30.71 -24.81
N TYR A 643 6.94 -29.46 -24.61
CA TYR A 643 7.73 -28.45 -23.89
C TYR A 643 7.89 -28.83 -22.41
N PHE A 644 6.82 -29.28 -21.77
CA PHE A 644 6.88 -29.81 -20.40
C PHE A 644 7.89 -30.96 -20.29
N SER A 645 7.80 -31.96 -21.17
CA SER A 645 8.72 -33.11 -21.15
C SER A 645 10.16 -32.72 -21.42
N SER A 646 10.39 -31.68 -22.23
CA SER A 646 11.73 -31.13 -22.44
C SER A 646 12.32 -30.51 -21.17
N GLY A 647 11.48 -29.90 -20.33
CA GLY A 647 11.89 -29.39 -19.01
C GLY A 647 12.06 -30.49 -17.96
N LEU A 648 11.21 -31.53 -18.00
CA LEU A 648 11.23 -32.63 -17.03
C LEU A 648 12.36 -33.64 -17.30
N PHE A 649 12.45 -34.17 -18.51
CA PHE A 649 13.38 -35.25 -18.87
C PHE A 649 14.68 -34.71 -19.47
N GLY A 650 14.64 -33.55 -20.12
CA GLY A 650 15.76 -32.92 -20.83
C GLY A 650 15.46 -32.77 -22.31
N LEU A 651 16.22 -31.94 -23.04
CA LEU A 651 15.89 -31.56 -24.43
C LEU A 651 15.88 -32.72 -25.44
N ASN A 652 16.60 -33.81 -25.16
CA ASN A 652 16.76 -34.95 -26.07
C ASN A 652 15.95 -36.19 -25.62
N TRP A 653 14.98 -36.04 -24.71
CA TRP A 653 14.24 -37.13 -24.08
C TRP A 653 13.67 -38.18 -25.05
N GLU A 654 13.23 -37.75 -26.24
CA GLU A 654 12.68 -38.65 -27.26
C GLU A 654 13.78 -39.50 -27.94
N LYS A 655 14.95 -38.89 -28.18
CA LYS A 655 16.11 -39.56 -28.80
C LYS A 655 16.81 -40.48 -27.82
N ASP A 656 16.96 -40.03 -26.58
CA ASP A 656 17.59 -40.77 -25.49
C ASP A 656 16.66 -41.90 -24.99
N GLY A 657 15.37 -41.80 -25.32
CA GLY A 657 14.37 -42.82 -25.02
C GLY A 657 13.88 -42.76 -23.57
N ASP A 658 14.04 -41.63 -22.89
CA ASP A 658 13.65 -41.41 -21.50
C ASP A 658 12.13 -41.44 -21.31
N ALA A 659 11.38 -40.95 -22.31
CA ALA A 659 9.93 -40.90 -22.27
C ALA A 659 9.28 -41.12 -23.64
N VAL A 660 7.97 -41.44 -23.64
CA VAL A 660 7.16 -41.65 -24.86
C VAL A 660 5.82 -40.92 -24.72
N LEU A 661 5.55 -40.01 -25.67
CA LEU A 661 4.27 -39.33 -25.78
C LEU A 661 3.25 -40.20 -26.53
N GLN A 662 2.11 -40.47 -25.91
CA GLN A 662 0.95 -41.10 -26.54
C GLN A 662 -0.10 -40.03 -26.84
N ILE A 663 -0.54 -39.96 -28.11
CA ILE A 663 -1.58 -39.02 -28.54
C ILE A 663 -2.90 -39.78 -28.59
N ILE A 664 -3.90 -39.29 -27.86
CA ILE A 664 -5.23 -39.88 -27.78
C ILE A 664 -6.19 -39.03 -28.63
N PRO A 665 -6.81 -39.59 -29.69
CA PRO A 665 -7.74 -38.85 -30.55
C PRO A 665 -8.91 -38.23 -29.78
N GLU A 666 -9.25 -36.98 -30.08
CA GLU A 666 -10.44 -36.29 -29.54
C GLU A 666 -11.67 -36.64 -30.38
N THR A 667 -12.00 -37.93 -30.47
CA THR A 667 -13.11 -38.41 -31.32
C THR A 667 -14.08 -39.30 -30.55
N PHE A 668 -15.34 -39.26 -30.95
CA PHE A 668 -16.42 -40.03 -30.33
C PHE A 668 -16.14 -41.54 -30.28
N GLU A 669 -15.40 -42.09 -31.25
CA GLU A 669 -15.06 -43.51 -31.33
C GLU A 669 -14.22 -44.01 -30.16
N GLN A 670 -13.48 -43.13 -29.47
CA GLN A 670 -12.71 -43.49 -28.27
C GLN A 670 -13.59 -43.95 -27.12
N ARG A 671 -14.87 -43.52 -27.09
CA ARG A 671 -15.81 -43.82 -26.00
C ARG A 671 -15.19 -43.51 -24.62
N ALA A 672 -14.95 -44.54 -23.81
CA ALA A 672 -14.37 -44.40 -22.48
C ALA A 672 -12.83 -44.37 -22.47
N ASP A 673 -12.17 -44.75 -23.58
CA ASP A 673 -10.70 -44.69 -23.74
C ASP A 673 -10.26 -43.31 -24.24
N THR A 674 -10.66 -42.27 -23.51
CA THR A 674 -10.48 -40.88 -23.93
C THR A 674 -9.86 -40.02 -22.84
N LEU A 675 -9.19 -38.94 -23.25
CA LEU A 675 -8.82 -37.83 -22.38
C LEU A 675 -9.83 -36.67 -22.43
N THR A 676 -10.76 -36.69 -23.38
CA THR A 676 -11.77 -35.65 -23.62
C THR A 676 -13.19 -36.23 -23.54
N PRO A 677 -13.69 -36.53 -22.32
CA PRO A 677 -14.99 -37.17 -22.16
C PRO A 677 -16.16 -36.29 -22.64
N GLY A 678 -15.95 -34.98 -22.78
CA GLY A 678 -16.92 -34.07 -23.41
C GLY A 678 -17.22 -34.42 -24.87
N ASP A 679 -16.25 -34.97 -25.60
CA ASP A 679 -16.42 -35.37 -27.01
C ASP A 679 -17.02 -36.76 -27.19
N THR A 680 -17.09 -37.56 -26.11
CA THR A 680 -17.54 -38.95 -26.16
C THR A 680 -18.85 -39.19 -25.41
N CYS A 681 -19.26 -38.28 -24.53
CA CYS A 681 -20.52 -38.36 -23.80
C CYS A 681 -21.71 -37.94 -24.70
N LEU A 682 -22.42 -38.92 -25.26
CA LEU A 682 -23.51 -38.68 -26.20
C LEU A 682 -24.61 -37.76 -25.64
N ASN A 683 -25.09 -38.04 -24.41
CA ASN A 683 -26.16 -37.25 -23.80
C ASN A 683 -25.73 -35.79 -23.52
N TYR A 684 -24.44 -35.57 -23.22
CA TYR A 684 -23.90 -34.23 -23.02
C TYR A 684 -23.85 -33.42 -24.33
N LEU A 685 -23.59 -34.08 -25.46
CA LEU A 685 -23.55 -33.46 -26.78
C LEU A 685 -24.95 -33.23 -27.37
N GLU A 686 -25.90 -34.14 -27.12
CA GLU A 686 -27.25 -34.06 -27.70
C GLU A 686 -28.24 -33.23 -26.87
N ASP A 687 -27.99 -33.02 -25.57
CA ASP A 687 -28.85 -32.20 -24.71
C ASP A 687 -28.61 -30.70 -24.94
N ASN A 688 -29.49 -30.09 -25.73
CA ASN A 688 -29.45 -28.64 -26.03
C ASN A 688 -29.83 -27.72 -24.85
N LEU A 689 -30.36 -28.27 -23.75
CA LEU A 689 -30.79 -27.50 -22.58
C LEU A 689 -29.76 -27.55 -21.46
N GLN A 690 -29.28 -28.74 -21.09
CA GLN A 690 -28.39 -28.96 -19.95
C GLN A 690 -27.03 -29.57 -20.33
N GLY A 691 -26.80 -29.85 -21.61
CA GLY A 691 -25.52 -30.34 -22.13
C GLY A 691 -24.46 -29.24 -22.31
N HIS A 692 -23.61 -29.39 -23.33
CA HIS A 692 -22.45 -28.51 -23.57
C HIS A 692 -22.78 -27.01 -23.66
N ASP A 693 -23.85 -26.67 -24.38
CA ASP A 693 -24.19 -25.28 -24.71
C ASP A 693 -24.91 -24.53 -23.58
N ASN A 694 -25.30 -25.23 -22.51
CA ASN A 694 -25.91 -24.62 -21.34
C ASN A 694 -25.03 -23.51 -20.75
N GLY A 695 -23.71 -23.71 -20.69
CA GLY A 695 -22.79 -22.70 -20.17
C GLY A 695 -22.85 -21.35 -20.93
N GLU A 696 -22.96 -21.37 -22.26
CA GLU A 696 -23.06 -20.14 -23.07
C GLU A 696 -24.42 -19.47 -22.89
N ASN A 697 -25.49 -20.27 -22.81
CA ASN A 697 -26.84 -19.77 -22.56
C ASN A 697 -26.90 -19.02 -21.22
N VAL A 698 -26.31 -19.59 -20.16
CA VAL A 698 -26.30 -18.98 -18.83
C VAL A 698 -25.34 -17.78 -18.77
N LEU A 699 -24.19 -17.85 -19.46
CA LEU A 699 -23.28 -16.71 -19.60
C LEU A 699 -23.99 -15.50 -20.22
N ALA A 700 -24.77 -15.70 -21.30
CA ALA A 700 -25.50 -14.63 -21.97
C ALA A 700 -26.51 -13.94 -21.04
N LEU A 701 -27.19 -14.71 -20.16
CA LEU A 701 -28.08 -14.15 -19.14
C LEU A 701 -27.32 -13.24 -18.17
N PHE A 702 -26.17 -13.70 -17.66
CA PHE A 702 -25.39 -12.91 -16.70
C PHE A 702 -24.74 -11.68 -17.35
N GLN A 703 -24.24 -11.80 -18.59
CA GLN A 703 -23.71 -10.66 -19.37
C GLN A 703 -24.74 -9.52 -19.50
N GLY A 704 -26.02 -9.86 -19.67
CA GLY A 704 -27.11 -8.89 -19.72
C GLY A 704 -27.28 -8.04 -18.44
N THR A 705 -26.71 -8.45 -17.32
CA THR A 705 -26.83 -7.75 -16.02
C THR A 705 -25.80 -6.65 -15.81
N TYR A 706 -24.56 -6.84 -16.30
CA TYR A 706 -23.43 -5.97 -15.94
C TYR A 706 -22.80 -5.23 -17.14
N ILE A 707 -22.95 -5.75 -18.36
CA ILE A 707 -22.35 -5.12 -19.55
C ILE A 707 -23.08 -3.85 -20.03
N PRO A 708 -24.43 -3.73 -20.00
CA PRO A 708 -25.09 -2.53 -20.54
C PRO A 708 -24.61 -1.20 -19.95
N PRO A 709 -24.35 -1.07 -18.62
CA PRO A 709 -23.73 0.12 -18.05
C PRO A 709 -22.33 0.43 -18.61
N ILE A 710 -21.52 -0.61 -18.87
CA ILE A 710 -20.17 -0.46 -19.44
C ILE A 710 -20.25 0.06 -20.87
N ALA A 711 -21.08 -0.58 -21.70
CA ALA A 711 -21.29 -0.17 -23.08
C ALA A 711 -21.72 1.31 -23.15
N LYS A 712 -22.63 1.72 -22.26
CA LYS A 712 -23.07 3.11 -22.16
C LYS A 712 -21.93 4.06 -21.78
N ARG A 713 -21.11 3.72 -20.77
CA ARG A 713 -19.95 4.53 -20.37
C ARG A 713 -18.99 4.76 -21.53
N LEU A 714 -18.60 3.69 -22.23
CA LEU A 714 -17.62 3.77 -23.31
C LEU A 714 -18.06 4.69 -24.45
N ILE A 715 -19.36 4.79 -24.71
CA ILE A 715 -19.94 5.69 -25.71
C ILE A 715 -20.04 7.13 -25.19
N GLU A 716 -20.40 7.33 -23.91
CA GLU A 716 -20.46 8.64 -23.27
C GLU A 716 -19.08 9.32 -23.13
N GLU A 717 -18.00 8.56 -23.24
CA GLU A 717 -16.62 9.05 -23.33
C GLU A 717 -16.26 9.67 -24.70
N GLN A 718 -17.21 10.35 -25.33
CA GLN A 718 -17.08 11.00 -26.65
C GLN A 718 -16.78 10.02 -27.80
N ASN A 719 -17.34 8.80 -27.73
CA ASN A 719 -17.26 7.79 -28.78
C ASN A 719 -18.65 7.52 -29.43
N GLY A 720 -19.52 8.54 -29.43
CA GLY A 720 -20.90 8.47 -29.93
C GLY A 720 -21.04 7.93 -31.35
N ASP A 721 -20.07 8.26 -32.21
CA ASP A 721 -20.09 7.91 -33.64
C ASP A 721 -19.92 6.40 -33.90
N LEU A 722 -19.44 5.63 -32.92
CA LEU A 722 -19.33 4.17 -33.04
C LEU A 722 -20.68 3.46 -32.92
N GLY A 723 -21.71 4.13 -32.39
CA GLY A 723 -22.96 3.51 -31.97
C GLY A 723 -22.78 2.57 -30.77
N MET A 724 -23.88 2.10 -30.18
CA MET A 724 -23.82 1.25 -28.99
C MET A 724 -23.05 -0.06 -29.24
N PHE A 725 -22.21 -0.45 -28.29
CA PHE A 725 -21.56 -1.77 -28.28
C PHE A 725 -22.54 -2.85 -27.82
N THR A 726 -22.45 -4.02 -28.44
CA THR A 726 -23.20 -5.23 -28.06
C THR A 726 -22.58 -5.92 -26.84
N LEU A 727 -23.33 -6.84 -26.23
CA LEU A 727 -22.83 -7.64 -25.11
C LEU A 727 -21.55 -8.41 -25.47
N ALA A 728 -21.55 -9.02 -26.66
CA ALA A 728 -20.43 -9.80 -27.17
C ALA A 728 -19.18 -8.94 -27.44
N GLU A 729 -19.35 -7.70 -27.88
CA GLU A 729 -18.22 -6.79 -28.16
C GLU A 729 -17.55 -6.32 -26.87
N VAL A 730 -18.31 -5.89 -25.86
CA VAL A 730 -17.72 -5.50 -24.58
C VAL A 730 -17.05 -6.71 -23.90
N TYR A 731 -17.66 -7.89 -23.99
CA TYR A 731 -17.03 -9.11 -23.49
C TYR A 731 -15.73 -9.43 -24.25
N SER A 732 -15.70 -9.24 -25.57
CA SER A 732 -14.49 -9.41 -26.39
C SER A 732 -13.37 -8.45 -25.98
N MET A 733 -13.70 -7.21 -25.61
CA MET A 733 -12.74 -6.26 -25.05
C MET A 733 -12.12 -6.77 -23.73
N GLN A 734 -12.93 -7.41 -22.87
CA GLN A 734 -12.44 -8.03 -21.64
C GLN A 734 -11.58 -9.28 -21.92
N GLU A 735 -11.95 -10.10 -22.91
CA GLU A 735 -11.14 -11.24 -23.34
C GLU A 735 -9.77 -10.81 -23.88
N MET A 736 -9.71 -9.73 -24.67
CA MET A 736 -8.46 -9.20 -25.22
C MET A 736 -7.46 -8.79 -24.13
N CYS A 737 -7.91 -8.27 -22.98
CA CYS A 737 -7.00 -8.02 -21.85
C CYS A 737 -6.23 -9.27 -21.42
N GLY A 738 -6.91 -10.42 -21.30
CA GLY A 738 -6.25 -11.67 -20.92
C GLY A 738 -5.30 -12.19 -21.99
N PHE A 739 -5.77 -12.29 -23.23
CA PHE A 739 -4.98 -12.83 -24.34
C PHE A 739 -3.82 -11.94 -24.75
N GLU A 740 -3.96 -10.62 -24.72
CA GLU A 740 -2.85 -9.71 -25.01
C GLU A 740 -1.79 -9.78 -23.90
N THR A 741 -2.22 -9.88 -22.64
CA THR A 741 -1.30 -10.04 -21.50
C THR A 741 -0.42 -11.27 -21.65
N THR A 742 -0.94 -12.40 -22.15
CA THR A 742 -0.12 -13.61 -22.33
C THR A 742 0.94 -13.47 -23.43
N VAL A 743 0.73 -12.55 -24.38
CA VAL A 743 1.62 -12.32 -25.53
C VAL A 743 2.62 -11.19 -25.29
N ARG A 744 2.17 -10.09 -24.65
CA ARG A 744 2.94 -8.85 -24.46
C ARG A 744 3.42 -8.63 -23.02
N GLY A 745 2.87 -9.35 -22.05
CA GLY A 745 3.16 -9.20 -20.62
C GLY A 745 2.25 -8.20 -19.90
N SER A 746 1.63 -7.28 -20.62
CA SER A 746 0.62 -6.34 -20.15
C SER A 746 -0.37 -6.05 -21.30
N SER A 747 -1.50 -5.43 -20.97
CA SER A 747 -2.50 -5.08 -21.97
C SER A 747 -3.26 -3.81 -21.59
N PRO A 748 -3.31 -2.79 -22.48
CA PRO A 748 -4.08 -1.57 -22.23
C PRO A 748 -5.61 -1.83 -22.18
N TRP A 749 -6.10 -2.94 -22.76
CA TRP A 749 -7.51 -3.34 -22.57
C TRP A 749 -7.86 -3.57 -21.09
N CYS A 750 -6.88 -3.87 -20.25
CA CYS A 750 -7.12 -4.11 -18.83
C CYS A 750 -7.56 -2.83 -18.09
N ASP A 751 -7.13 -1.66 -18.57
CA ASP A 751 -7.36 -0.35 -17.95
C ASP A 751 -8.70 0.28 -18.34
N ILE A 752 -9.41 -0.30 -19.31
CA ILE A 752 -10.73 0.16 -19.76
C ILE A 752 -11.81 -0.10 -18.70
N PHE A 753 -11.63 -1.15 -17.89
CA PHE A 753 -12.64 -1.67 -16.99
C PHE A 753 -12.29 -1.41 -15.52
N THR A 754 -13.32 -1.15 -14.71
CA THR A 754 -13.14 -0.98 -13.27
C THR A 754 -12.92 -2.32 -12.56
N TYR A 755 -12.51 -2.25 -11.29
CA TYR A 755 -12.41 -3.42 -10.41
C TYR A 755 -13.71 -4.24 -10.38
N GLU A 756 -14.85 -3.57 -10.21
CA GLU A 756 -16.15 -4.21 -10.07
C GLU A 756 -16.61 -4.87 -11.39
N GLU A 757 -16.18 -4.31 -12.52
CA GLU A 757 -16.42 -4.88 -13.85
C GLU A 757 -15.54 -6.10 -14.10
N TRP A 758 -14.31 -6.10 -13.59
CA TRP A 758 -13.44 -7.28 -13.59
C TRP A 758 -13.93 -8.40 -12.67
N GLU A 759 -14.48 -8.08 -11.49
CA GLU A 759 -15.18 -9.07 -10.64
C GLU A 759 -16.36 -9.70 -11.39
N SER A 760 -17.12 -8.87 -12.12
CA SER A 760 -18.25 -9.34 -12.92
C SER A 760 -17.78 -10.21 -14.10
N PHE A 761 -16.69 -9.85 -14.77
CA PHE A 761 -16.09 -10.69 -15.83
C PHE A 761 -15.58 -12.03 -15.28
N ALA A 762 -14.88 -12.01 -14.14
CA ALA A 762 -14.42 -13.22 -13.47
C ALA A 762 -15.61 -14.15 -13.15
N TYR A 763 -16.68 -13.59 -12.57
CA TYR A 763 -17.89 -14.34 -12.27
C TYR A 763 -18.63 -14.83 -13.53
N ALA A 764 -18.63 -14.06 -14.62
CA ALA A 764 -19.17 -14.49 -15.90
C ALA A 764 -18.45 -15.74 -16.42
N ARG A 765 -17.11 -15.79 -16.26
CA ARG A 765 -16.30 -16.99 -16.58
C ARG A 765 -16.58 -18.14 -15.62
N ASP A 766 -16.85 -17.86 -14.35
CA ASP A 766 -17.23 -18.88 -13.37
C ASP A 766 -18.54 -19.56 -13.76
N VAL A 767 -19.58 -18.77 -14.03
CA VAL A 767 -20.90 -19.26 -14.47
C VAL A 767 -20.80 -20.06 -15.76
N LEU A 768 -20.04 -19.59 -16.76
CA LEU A 768 -19.82 -20.32 -18.01
C LEU A 768 -19.30 -21.75 -17.76
N HIS A 769 -18.19 -21.88 -17.03
CA HIS A 769 -17.54 -23.18 -16.84
C HIS A 769 -18.28 -24.05 -15.83
N TYR A 770 -18.90 -23.46 -14.81
CA TYR A 770 -19.70 -24.16 -13.82
C TYR A 770 -20.90 -24.89 -14.47
N TYR A 771 -21.58 -24.24 -15.42
CA TYR A 771 -22.73 -24.84 -16.13
C TYR A 771 -22.37 -25.61 -17.41
N ARG A 772 -21.18 -25.36 -18.00
CA ARG A 772 -20.70 -26.12 -19.17
C ARG A 772 -20.17 -27.50 -18.79
N ALA A 773 -19.31 -27.59 -17.78
CA ALA A 773 -18.59 -28.84 -17.47
C ALA A 773 -18.26 -29.00 -15.98
N GLY A 774 -18.69 -28.07 -15.13
CA GLY A 774 -18.52 -28.11 -13.67
C GLY A 774 -19.74 -28.68 -12.93
N PRO A 775 -19.83 -28.43 -11.61
CA PRO A 775 -20.88 -29.01 -10.76
C PRO A 775 -22.32 -28.65 -11.12
N GLY A 776 -22.53 -27.55 -11.84
CA GLY A 776 -23.85 -27.15 -12.33
C GLY A 776 -24.32 -27.92 -13.56
N ASN A 777 -23.46 -28.75 -14.17
CA ASN A 777 -23.81 -29.58 -15.31
C ASN A 777 -24.13 -31.02 -14.85
N PRO A 778 -25.31 -31.57 -15.21
CA PRO A 778 -25.73 -32.90 -14.74
C PRO A 778 -24.84 -34.05 -15.26
N TYR A 779 -24.10 -33.84 -16.35
CA TYR A 779 -23.24 -34.86 -16.96
C TYR A 779 -21.79 -34.81 -16.46
N ALA A 780 -21.37 -33.72 -15.80
CA ALA A 780 -19.98 -33.49 -15.41
C ALA A 780 -19.41 -34.59 -14.50
N GLY A 781 -20.19 -35.04 -13.51
CA GLY A 781 -19.74 -36.13 -12.61
C GLY A 781 -19.45 -37.44 -13.36
N ALA A 782 -20.33 -37.83 -14.29
CA ALA A 782 -20.15 -39.05 -15.08
C ALA A 782 -18.96 -38.96 -16.05
N MET A 783 -18.77 -37.80 -16.68
CA MET A 783 -17.61 -37.54 -17.54
C MET A 783 -16.29 -37.60 -16.76
N GLY A 784 -16.24 -36.97 -15.58
CA GLY A 784 -15.05 -36.97 -14.72
C GLY A 784 -14.75 -38.32 -14.07
N TRP A 785 -15.77 -39.15 -13.84
CA TRP A 785 -15.64 -40.47 -13.22
C TRP A 785 -14.73 -41.41 -14.01
N LEU A 786 -14.68 -41.30 -15.35
CA LEU A 786 -13.78 -42.12 -16.17
C LEU A 786 -12.31 -41.97 -15.75
N TRP A 787 -11.86 -40.73 -15.57
CA TRP A 787 -10.49 -40.44 -15.17
C TRP A 787 -10.25 -40.77 -13.69
N LEU A 788 -11.24 -40.47 -12.83
CA LEU A 788 -11.17 -40.77 -11.40
C LEU A 788 -11.01 -42.28 -11.17
N ASN A 789 -11.87 -43.11 -11.78
CA ASN A 789 -11.83 -44.56 -11.66
C ASN A 789 -10.50 -45.16 -12.17
N ALA A 790 -10.01 -44.69 -13.33
CA ALA A 790 -8.72 -45.11 -13.86
C ALA A 790 -7.57 -44.77 -12.90
N THR A 791 -7.57 -43.55 -12.35
CA THR A 791 -6.56 -43.09 -11.40
C THR A 791 -6.63 -43.84 -10.08
N THR A 792 -7.82 -44.08 -9.54
CA THR A 792 -8.04 -44.88 -8.32
C THR A 792 -7.49 -46.30 -8.46
N SER A 793 -7.68 -46.93 -9.63
CA SER A 793 -7.15 -48.27 -9.93
C SER A 793 -5.61 -48.31 -9.93
N LEU A 794 -4.98 -47.29 -10.52
CA LEU A 794 -3.51 -47.17 -10.56
C LEU A 794 -2.93 -46.82 -9.19
N LEU A 795 -3.56 -45.89 -8.45
CA LEU A 795 -3.20 -45.54 -7.07
C LEU A 795 -3.28 -46.76 -6.15
N ARG A 796 -4.29 -47.62 -6.32
CA ARG A 796 -4.41 -48.88 -5.57
C ARG A 796 -3.28 -49.86 -5.91
N SER A 797 -2.84 -49.89 -7.17
CA SER A 797 -1.84 -50.83 -7.67
C SER A 797 -0.41 -50.54 -7.22
N GLY A 798 -0.12 -49.33 -6.72
CA GLY A 798 1.25 -49.02 -6.27
C GLY A 798 2.14 -48.39 -7.34
N PRO A 799 3.34 -47.93 -6.91
CA PRO A 799 4.43 -47.59 -7.82
C PRO A 799 4.80 -48.72 -8.80
N ASP A 800 4.41 -49.97 -8.53
CA ASP A 800 4.56 -51.13 -9.44
C ASP A 800 3.82 -50.93 -10.78
N ALA A 801 2.71 -50.18 -10.79
CA ALA A 801 2.03 -49.78 -12.02
C ALA A 801 2.78 -48.68 -12.81
N GLY A 802 3.68 -47.97 -12.14
CA GLY A 802 4.39 -46.78 -12.61
C GLY A 802 4.39 -45.68 -11.55
N SER A 803 5.42 -44.85 -11.51
CA SER A 803 5.55 -43.76 -10.53
C SER A 803 5.02 -42.41 -11.02
N MET A 804 4.87 -42.22 -12.33
CA MET A 804 4.40 -40.95 -12.92
C MET A 804 3.41 -41.18 -14.04
N PHE A 805 2.22 -40.60 -13.91
CA PHE A 805 1.19 -40.57 -14.94
C PHE A 805 0.85 -39.12 -15.25
N LEU A 806 1.19 -38.67 -16.45
CA LEU A 806 1.08 -37.27 -16.85
C LEU A 806 0.15 -37.18 -18.07
N SER A 807 -0.99 -36.52 -17.90
CA SER A 807 -1.99 -36.34 -18.96
C SER A 807 -2.22 -34.86 -19.24
N PHE A 808 -2.17 -34.49 -20.52
CA PHE A 808 -2.39 -33.12 -21.00
C PHE A 808 -3.71 -33.04 -21.76
N VAL A 809 -4.55 -32.07 -21.41
CA VAL A 809 -5.96 -31.93 -21.82
C VAL A 809 -6.39 -30.46 -21.96
N HIS A 810 -7.69 -30.18 -22.09
CA HIS A 810 -8.28 -28.85 -22.03
C HIS A 810 -8.84 -28.52 -20.64
N ASP A 811 -9.23 -27.26 -20.43
CA ASP A 811 -9.94 -26.81 -19.22
C ASP A 811 -11.27 -27.55 -19.03
N GLY A 812 -11.98 -27.77 -20.13
CA GLY A 812 -13.26 -28.50 -20.16
C GLY A 812 -13.18 -29.97 -19.71
N ASP A 813 -11.97 -30.57 -19.68
CA ASP A 813 -11.77 -31.96 -19.25
C ASP A 813 -11.38 -32.05 -17.77
N ILE A 814 -10.78 -30.98 -17.22
CA ILE A 814 -10.42 -30.90 -15.81
C ILE A 814 -11.66 -30.58 -14.95
N ALA A 815 -12.57 -29.73 -15.44
CA ALA A 815 -13.77 -29.36 -14.69
C ALA A 815 -14.66 -30.57 -14.30
N PRO A 816 -14.94 -31.53 -15.20
CA PRO A 816 -15.63 -32.77 -14.88
C PRO A 816 -14.87 -33.61 -13.85
N PHE A 817 -13.54 -33.72 -14.00
CA PHE A 817 -12.71 -34.47 -13.05
C PHE A 817 -12.78 -33.88 -11.63
N LEU A 818 -12.67 -32.57 -11.48
CA LEU A 818 -12.83 -31.89 -10.19
C LEU A 818 -14.25 -32.05 -9.62
N THR A 819 -15.26 -32.13 -10.48
CA THR A 819 -16.65 -32.39 -10.08
C THR A 819 -16.82 -33.81 -9.57
N ALA A 820 -16.24 -34.81 -10.24
CA ALA A 820 -16.27 -36.20 -9.81
C ALA A 820 -15.50 -36.43 -8.49
N LEU A 821 -14.43 -35.66 -8.25
CA LEU A 821 -13.69 -35.66 -6.98
C LEU A 821 -14.46 -35.07 -5.80
N ASP A 822 -15.56 -34.34 -6.05
CA ASP A 822 -16.40 -33.70 -5.04
C ASP A 822 -15.62 -32.70 -4.15
N ILE A 823 -14.59 -32.05 -4.72
CA ILE A 823 -13.62 -31.23 -3.98
C ILE A 823 -14.03 -29.77 -3.79
N PHE A 824 -14.95 -29.27 -4.63
CA PHE A 824 -15.45 -27.89 -4.62
C PHE A 824 -16.95 -27.80 -4.31
N GLN A 825 -17.45 -28.63 -3.39
CA GLN A 825 -18.83 -28.53 -2.91
C GLN A 825 -19.10 -27.18 -2.24
N ASP A 826 -20.19 -26.54 -2.64
CA ASP A 826 -20.66 -25.26 -2.13
C ASP A 826 -22.03 -25.43 -1.46
N SER A 827 -22.05 -25.48 -0.13
CA SER A 827 -23.30 -25.68 0.63
C SER A 827 -24.37 -24.60 0.40
N LYS A 828 -23.99 -23.42 -0.10
CA LYS A 828 -24.89 -22.28 -0.27
C LYS A 828 -25.41 -22.17 -1.70
N HIS A 829 -24.55 -22.44 -2.67
CA HIS A 829 -24.84 -22.22 -4.07
C HIS A 829 -25.02 -23.51 -4.87
N ASP A 830 -24.68 -24.69 -4.35
CA ASP A 830 -24.93 -25.93 -5.09
C ASP A 830 -26.44 -26.27 -5.14
N PRO A 831 -26.95 -26.77 -6.29
CA PRO A 831 -26.24 -27.01 -7.54
C PRO A 831 -26.22 -25.80 -8.50
N ASN A 832 -26.71 -24.62 -8.10
CA ASN A 832 -26.93 -23.48 -8.98
C ASN A 832 -26.27 -22.16 -8.53
N LEU A 833 -25.21 -21.73 -9.25
CA LEU A 833 -24.67 -20.38 -9.12
C LEU A 833 -25.68 -19.33 -9.62
N PRO A 834 -25.89 -18.21 -8.89
CA PRO A 834 -26.85 -17.19 -9.32
C PRO A 834 -26.45 -16.49 -10.62
N THR A 835 -27.43 -16.21 -11.47
CA THR A 835 -27.22 -15.60 -12.81
C THR A 835 -27.61 -14.13 -12.87
N THR A 836 -28.03 -13.56 -11.75
CA THR A 836 -28.53 -12.17 -11.66
C THR A 836 -27.56 -11.23 -10.94
N HIS A 837 -26.58 -11.77 -10.21
CA HIS A 837 -25.61 -11.03 -9.42
C HIS A 837 -24.36 -11.88 -9.14
N VAL A 838 -23.27 -11.24 -8.75
CA VAL A 838 -22.02 -11.92 -8.36
C VAL A 838 -22.18 -12.57 -6.99
N ALA A 839 -21.95 -13.88 -6.90
CA ALA A 839 -21.78 -14.58 -5.63
C ALA A 839 -20.35 -14.38 -5.11
N ASN A 840 -20.17 -13.45 -4.17
CA ASN A 840 -18.84 -13.10 -3.65
C ASN A 840 -18.22 -14.22 -2.79
N ASP A 841 -19.05 -15.08 -2.19
CA ASP A 841 -18.67 -16.17 -1.29
C ASP A 841 -18.70 -17.55 -1.96
N ARG A 842 -18.71 -17.59 -3.30
CA ARG A 842 -18.66 -18.82 -4.07
C ARG A 842 -17.34 -19.57 -3.88
N VAL A 843 -17.43 -20.89 -3.84
CA VAL A 843 -16.27 -21.78 -3.82
C VAL A 843 -15.67 -21.97 -5.22
N TRP A 844 -16.50 -22.09 -6.26
CA TRP A 844 -16.05 -22.27 -7.64
C TRP A 844 -15.52 -20.96 -8.25
N ARG A 845 -14.20 -20.91 -8.49
CA ARG A 845 -13.51 -19.77 -9.14
C ARG A 845 -12.61 -20.26 -10.27
N THR A 846 -13.11 -20.24 -11.50
CA THR A 846 -12.45 -20.71 -12.73
C THR A 846 -11.03 -20.16 -12.87
N SER A 847 -10.78 -18.90 -12.54
CA SER A 847 -9.43 -18.31 -12.60
C SER A 847 -8.42 -18.97 -11.65
N SER A 848 -8.87 -19.49 -10.50
CA SER A 848 -8.03 -20.17 -9.52
C SER A 848 -7.82 -21.65 -9.83
N ILE A 849 -8.83 -22.31 -10.41
CA ILE A 849 -8.81 -23.76 -10.65
C ILE A 849 -8.40 -24.13 -12.08
N LEU A 850 -8.80 -23.34 -13.07
CA LEU A 850 -8.61 -23.57 -14.50
C LEU A 850 -7.90 -22.39 -15.21
N PRO A 851 -6.83 -21.77 -14.66
CA PRO A 851 -6.03 -20.81 -15.42
C PRO A 851 -5.36 -21.48 -16.64
N MET A 852 -4.73 -20.71 -17.53
CA MET A 852 -3.89 -21.34 -18.56
C MET A 852 -2.74 -22.10 -17.88
N GLY A 853 -2.38 -23.28 -18.40
CA GLY A 853 -1.40 -24.15 -17.74
C GLY A 853 -1.84 -24.71 -16.38
N ALA A 854 -3.16 -24.72 -16.09
CA ALA A 854 -3.71 -25.35 -14.90
C ALA A 854 -3.24 -26.79 -14.75
N ARG A 855 -3.02 -27.23 -13.51
CA ARG A 855 -2.53 -28.58 -13.20
C ARG A 855 -3.13 -29.06 -11.88
N ILE A 856 -3.71 -30.25 -11.95
CA ILE A 856 -4.23 -30.98 -10.79
C ILE A 856 -3.38 -32.24 -10.64
N THR A 857 -2.69 -32.36 -9.52
CA THR A 857 -1.79 -33.48 -9.24
C THR A 857 -2.26 -34.22 -8.00
N LEU A 858 -2.62 -35.49 -8.16
CA LEU A 858 -2.85 -36.43 -7.07
C LEU A 858 -1.49 -37.05 -6.71
N GLU A 859 -1.02 -36.79 -5.50
CA GLU A 859 0.22 -37.35 -4.97
C GLU A 859 -0.13 -38.50 -4.02
N ARG A 860 0.37 -39.70 -4.31
CA ARG A 860 0.40 -40.79 -3.36
C ARG A 860 1.63 -40.62 -2.48
N MET A 861 1.43 -40.70 -1.17
CA MET A 861 2.48 -40.56 -0.17
C MET A 861 2.52 -41.78 0.71
N THR A 862 3.72 -42.26 1.01
CA THR A 862 4.00 -43.23 2.06
C THR A 862 4.50 -42.49 3.29
N CYS A 863 3.91 -42.77 4.44
CA CYS A 863 4.28 -42.17 5.72
C CYS A 863 4.58 -43.28 6.75
N PRO A 864 5.55 -43.07 7.65
CA PRO A 864 5.89 -44.04 8.68
C PRO A 864 4.70 -44.30 9.61
N SER A 865 4.32 -45.57 9.80
CA SER A 865 3.22 -45.94 10.70
C SER A 865 3.69 -46.08 12.16
N PRO A 866 2.85 -45.76 13.17
CA PRO A 866 3.12 -46.04 14.58
C PRO A 866 3.21 -47.55 14.89
N SER A 867 2.57 -48.39 14.08
CA SER A 867 2.72 -49.84 14.14
C SER A 867 3.92 -50.27 13.30
N LEU A 868 4.92 -50.88 13.96
CA LEU A 868 6.25 -51.24 13.42
C LEU A 868 6.28 -52.18 12.19
N ASP A 869 5.14 -52.54 11.58
CA ASP A 869 5.07 -53.61 10.58
C ASP A 869 4.77 -53.16 9.12
N GLN A 870 4.18 -51.98 8.84
CA GLN A 870 3.93 -51.46 7.46
C GLN A 870 3.79 -49.92 7.42
N ASP A 871 4.21 -49.27 6.32
CA ASP A 871 3.99 -47.84 6.08
C ASP A 871 2.53 -47.57 5.65
N ASP A 872 1.94 -46.47 6.14
CA ASP A 872 0.59 -46.05 5.79
C ASP A 872 0.60 -45.20 4.51
N THR A 873 -0.36 -45.44 3.61
CA THR A 873 -0.47 -44.73 2.32
C THR A 873 -1.59 -43.69 2.32
N PHE A 874 -1.28 -42.49 1.84
CA PHE A 874 -2.19 -41.35 1.78
C PHE A 874 -2.22 -40.73 0.38
N VAL A 875 -3.32 -40.04 0.06
CA VAL A 875 -3.52 -39.27 -1.17
C VAL A 875 -3.63 -37.79 -0.82
N HIS A 876 -2.85 -36.99 -1.55
CA HIS A 876 -2.79 -35.55 -1.45
C HIS A 876 -3.22 -34.93 -2.79
N ILE A 877 -3.98 -33.84 -2.77
CA ILE A 877 -4.40 -33.17 -4.00
C ILE A 877 -3.77 -31.80 -4.07
N ASN A 878 -2.93 -31.58 -5.07
CA ASN A 878 -2.29 -30.31 -5.38
C ASN A 878 -2.98 -29.69 -6.61
N ILE A 879 -3.67 -28.57 -6.40
CA ILE A 879 -4.33 -27.77 -7.44
C ILE A 879 -3.53 -26.48 -7.62
N ASN A 880 -2.89 -26.32 -8.77
CA ASN A 880 -2.13 -25.12 -9.13
C ASN A 880 -1.17 -24.66 -8.02
N ASP A 881 -0.32 -25.58 -7.56
CA ASP A 881 0.67 -25.37 -6.49
C ASP A 881 0.05 -25.04 -5.12
N ARG A 882 -1.20 -25.43 -4.88
CA ARG A 882 -1.81 -25.38 -3.55
C ARG A 882 -2.45 -26.71 -3.19
N ILE A 883 -2.17 -27.16 -1.98
CA ILE A 883 -2.80 -28.36 -1.44
C ILE A 883 -4.25 -28.06 -1.09
N LYS A 884 -5.17 -28.86 -1.63
CA LYS A 884 -6.60 -28.79 -1.35
C LYS A 884 -7.07 -30.09 -0.71
N PRO A 885 -7.42 -30.10 0.58
CA PRO A 885 -7.96 -31.28 1.25
C PRO A 885 -9.32 -31.69 0.67
N LEU A 886 -9.58 -33.00 0.58
CA LEU A 886 -10.89 -33.52 0.20
C LEU A 886 -11.92 -33.26 1.31
N PRO A 887 -13.11 -32.70 1.02
CA PRO A 887 -14.10 -32.36 2.04
C PRO A 887 -14.50 -33.54 2.93
N TYR A 888 -14.59 -34.74 2.35
CA TYR A 888 -15.03 -35.98 3.02
C TYR A 888 -13.88 -36.80 3.64
N CYS A 889 -12.61 -36.41 3.45
CA CYS A 889 -11.49 -37.24 3.87
C CYS A 889 -10.23 -36.40 4.16
N LYS A 890 -9.92 -36.21 5.45
CA LYS A 890 -8.82 -35.33 5.93
C LYS A 890 -8.07 -35.89 7.14
N SER A 891 -8.22 -37.19 7.42
CA SER A 891 -7.69 -37.83 8.63
C SER A 891 -6.19 -38.11 8.58
N GLY A 892 -5.55 -37.97 7.42
CA GLY A 892 -4.12 -38.23 7.21
C GLY A 892 -3.19 -37.05 7.49
N PRO A 893 -1.86 -37.28 7.51
CA PRO A 893 -0.85 -36.24 7.68
C PRO A 893 -1.03 -35.10 6.66
N GLY A 894 -0.93 -33.85 7.12
CA GLY A 894 -1.09 -32.68 6.24
C GLY A 894 -2.51 -32.49 5.67
N ALA A 895 -3.54 -33.04 6.33
CA ALA A 895 -4.91 -33.09 5.83
C ALA A 895 -5.06 -33.90 4.52
N SER A 896 -4.20 -34.90 4.34
CA SER A 896 -4.33 -35.90 3.28
C SER A 896 -5.43 -36.91 3.61
N CYS A 897 -5.82 -37.70 2.61
CA CYS A 897 -6.83 -38.74 2.74
C CYS A 897 -6.15 -40.12 2.78
N PRO A 898 -6.43 -41.00 3.77
CA PRO A 898 -5.98 -42.39 3.71
C PRO A 898 -6.41 -43.04 2.39
N LEU A 899 -5.50 -43.79 1.75
CA LEU A 899 -5.76 -44.36 0.43
C LEU A 899 -6.99 -45.30 0.44
N SER A 900 -7.21 -46.04 1.53
CA SER A 900 -8.40 -46.89 1.71
C SER A 900 -9.71 -46.08 1.65
N ASP A 901 -9.72 -44.90 2.25
CA ASP A 901 -10.91 -44.05 2.37
C ASP A 901 -11.18 -43.33 1.05
N PHE A 902 -10.12 -42.86 0.37
CA PHE A 902 -10.21 -42.30 -0.98
C PHE A 902 -10.83 -43.31 -1.96
N VAL A 903 -10.27 -44.52 -1.97
CA VAL A 903 -10.72 -45.61 -2.83
C VAL A 903 -12.13 -46.09 -2.46
N GLY A 904 -12.46 -46.10 -1.16
CA GLY A 904 -13.79 -46.48 -0.66
C GLY A 904 -14.88 -45.49 -1.08
N HIS A 905 -14.58 -44.18 -1.08
CA HIS A 905 -15.53 -43.16 -1.52
C HIS A 905 -15.87 -43.29 -3.02
N ASP A 906 -14.86 -43.53 -3.87
CA ASP A 906 -15.03 -43.70 -5.32
C ASP A 906 -15.79 -45.00 -5.70
N SER A 907 -15.77 -46.00 -4.82
CA SER A 907 -16.52 -47.25 -5.02
C SER A 907 -18.04 -47.14 -4.75
N ASN A 908 -18.51 -46.01 -4.21
CA ASN A 908 -19.95 -45.77 -4.07
C ASN A 908 -20.56 -45.43 -5.44
N ASP A 909 -21.63 -46.13 -5.81
CA ASP A 909 -22.38 -46.10 -7.10
C ASP A 909 -22.94 -44.71 -7.55
N LYS A 910 -22.43 -43.57 -7.06
CA LYS A 910 -22.97 -42.22 -7.28
C LYS A 910 -23.07 -41.83 -8.77
N TYR A 911 -22.12 -42.27 -9.60
CA TYR A 911 -22.03 -41.94 -11.02
C TYR A 911 -22.11 -43.15 -11.97
N GLN A 912 -22.38 -44.36 -11.44
CA GLN A 912 -22.50 -45.59 -12.26
C GLN A 912 -23.90 -45.80 -12.87
N LYS A 913 -24.84 -44.87 -12.66
CA LYS A 913 -26.24 -44.96 -13.14
C LYS A 913 -26.52 -44.11 -14.35
#